data_AF-A0A954EMM5-F1
#
_entry.id   AF-A0A954EMM5-F1
#
_cell.length_a   1.000
_cell.length_b   1.000
_cell.length_c   1.000
_cell.angle_alpha   90.00
_cell.angle_beta   90.00
_cell.angle_gamma   90.00
#
_symmetry.space_group_name_H-M   'P 1'
#
loop_
_entity.id
_entity.type
_entity.pdbx_description
1 polymer ?
#
loop_
_entity_poly.entity_id
_entity_poly.type
_entity_poly.pdbx_seq_one_letter_code
_entity_poly.pdbx_strand_id
1 'polypeptide(L)'
;MAADQKRRRIPSVSQMLQRMQKQPKPAQPVRPVQPRPAQQAVVQQPKRSVQSLPDHVKQQAVRAAQPLTQKVDGRTPAKQQKRSAELHRRAVAPNEVKTFQGEVAARNAISPTTNKSFAKQPEPKKVAKPPFQPALRATHSQSPPQHQQQHSRGRSLFSTISTWRSHLNRLNQIVMNTAIDLDSILMYLDPLQQREPFTIRQALEGTAILGGTGSGKTSGSGYHLAMALLSHPARFGGLITTAKLEDRAMWERYIRDAGREEDLIVFSMNADDEPQAFNFLNDPAVHTGPGGLIFNLVSFLETIIKSLERGQKGGEAPFWKHSLRQLLRLGFILLRAANGIITLSDLHQLVVSAPRDACQVADWQELESRVDSLSSSELETLQIAKEWHTNSYCCDVIDRALRSEMTDDERRDVEHAVQFWCKTWPILPNETRESVRMTFLSAADYLLTGSLRKLFTTDTTVSPADTFDGKLILIDLPVLAYQDVSVLAATIWKQAFQLAVQARDIQSDSRPVFLWSDEAHLTLTEQDNKFQTVARGLRCATVLLTQNLDCFYEVLSGNHPQSAKFAVDSLMGNLSTKIFHANSSATTNKWAAELIGKQFLWQTHSIGENGSYNMDYYEGRLSHSSGDNLGAQRVYKYQVEPIEFTQLMRGGPTKQVEAILFQNGRQFASTGANYLRTVFPQPELPTEPDNELLEVECPHCGEQSSWETTDANQIAECPTCQQEFTLPAIC
;
A
#
# COMPACT_ATOMS: atom_id res chain seq x y z
N MET A 1 -47.35 -9.82 -17.07
CA MET A 1 -46.79 -10.49 -18.27
C MET A 1 -47.74 -10.25 -19.44
N ALA A 2 -47.22 -9.88 -20.61
CA ALA A 2 -47.92 -9.66 -21.90
C ALA A 2 -48.35 -8.23 -22.33
N ALA A 3 -47.66 -7.14 -21.91
CA ALA A 3 -47.89 -5.82 -22.53
C ALA A 3 -46.63 -4.98 -22.87
N ASP A 4 -45.42 -5.43 -22.58
CA ASP A 4 -44.20 -4.62 -22.77
C ASP A 4 -43.22 -5.19 -23.83
N GLN A 5 -43.70 -6.10 -24.70
CA GLN A 5 -42.92 -6.71 -25.79
C GLN A 5 -43.00 -5.94 -27.12
N LYS A 6 -43.00 -4.60 -27.10
CA LYS A 6 -42.57 -3.86 -28.30
C LYS A 6 -41.05 -3.92 -28.37
N ARG A 7 -40.51 -5.00 -28.97
CA ARG A 7 -39.09 -5.15 -29.32
C ARG A 7 -38.60 -3.88 -30.00
N ARG A 8 -37.90 -3.03 -29.24
CA ARG A 8 -37.26 -1.82 -29.76
C ARG A 8 -36.08 -2.25 -30.62
N ARG A 9 -36.08 -1.81 -31.87
CA ARG A 9 -35.17 -2.23 -32.94
C ARG A 9 -33.71 -1.90 -32.58
N ILE A 10 -32.87 -2.92 -32.45
CA ILE A 10 -31.42 -2.78 -32.24
C ILE A 10 -30.76 -2.62 -33.63
N PRO A 11 -30.10 -1.48 -33.94
CA PRO A 11 -29.43 -1.24 -35.22
C PRO A 11 -28.22 -2.18 -35.42
N SER A 12 -27.80 -2.38 -36.67
CA SER A 12 -26.57 -3.12 -36.98
C SER A 12 -25.30 -2.37 -36.59
N VAL A 13 -24.13 -3.01 -36.51
CA VAL A 13 -22.84 -2.33 -36.24
C VAL A 13 -22.54 -1.21 -37.25
N SER A 14 -22.88 -1.41 -38.52
CA SER A 14 -22.74 -0.38 -39.57
C SER A 14 -23.71 0.78 -39.35
N GLN A 15 -24.96 0.50 -38.97
CA GLN A 15 -25.94 1.54 -38.61
C GLN A 15 -25.62 2.21 -37.27
N MET A 16 -25.04 1.50 -36.32
CA MET A 16 -24.56 2.00 -35.03
C MET A 16 -23.46 3.02 -35.27
N LEU A 17 -22.44 2.68 -36.07
CA LEU A 17 -21.35 3.58 -36.46
C LEU A 17 -21.85 4.74 -37.35
N GLN A 18 -22.82 4.51 -38.25
CA GLN A 18 -23.43 5.57 -39.08
C GLN A 18 -24.34 6.52 -38.29
N ARG A 19 -25.02 6.05 -37.23
CA ARG A 19 -25.80 6.90 -36.32
C ARG A 19 -24.91 7.86 -35.55
N MET A 20 -23.67 7.50 -35.26
CA MET A 20 -22.69 8.37 -34.60
C MET A 20 -22.17 9.49 -35.51
N GLN A 21 -22.09 9.24 -36.82
CA GLN A 21 -21.71 10.27 -37.80
C GLN A 21 -22.82 11.32 -38.04
N LYS A 22 -24.06 11.08 -37.57
CA LYS A 22 -25.19 12.01 -37.70
C LYS A 22 -25.43 12.74 -36.37
N GLN A 23 -24.88 13.96 -36.25
CA GLN A 23 -25.07 14.85 -35.09
C GLN A 23 -26.55 15.21 -34.82
N PRO A 24 -26.96 15.52 -33.57
CA PRO A 24 -28.08 16.41 -33.33
C PRO A 24 -27.69 17.84 -33.72
N LYS A 25 -28.59 18.57 -34.38
CA LYS A 25 -28.36 19.97 -34.80
C LYS A 25 -27.88 20.82 -33.61
N PRO A 26 -26.86 21.68 -33.79
CA PRO A 26 -26.49 22.63 -32.75
C PRO A 26 -27.70 23.51 -32.41
N ALA A 27 -27.95 23.68 -31.12
CA ALA A 27 -28.94 24.63 -30.62
C ALA A 27 -28.66 26.02 -31.21
N GLN A 28 -29.72 26.71 -31.62
CA GLN A 28 -29.62 28.02 -32.25
C GLN A 28 -28.79 28.99 -31.39
N PRO A 29 -27.91 29.81 -31.99
CA PRO A 29 -27.07 30.73 -31.22
C PRO A 29 -27.95 31.76 -30.50
N VAL A 30 -27.82 31.79 -29.18
CA VAL A 30 -28.36 32.88 -28.34
C VAL A 30 -27.67 34.18 -28.75
N ARG A 31 -28.48 35.24 -28.96
CA ARG A 31 -28.00 36.57 -29.36
C ARG A 31 -26.89 37.07 -28.43
N PRO A 32 -25.83 37.71 -28.95
CA PRO A 32 -24.78 38.27 -28.11
C PRO A 32 -25.31 39.48 -27.33
N VAL A 33 -25.15 39.43 -26.01
CA VAL A 33 -25.32 40.56 -25.10
C VAL A 33 -24.11 41.48 -25.27
N GLN A 34 -24.36 42.75 -25.62
CA GLN A 34 -23.30 43.77 -25.74
C GLN A 34 -22.64 44.05 -24.37
N PRO A 35 -21.31 44.14 -24.27
CA PRO A 35 -20.66 44.61 -23.06
C PRO A 35 -20.74 46.13 -22.94
N ARG A 36 -21.04 46.62 -21.73
CA ARG A 36 -20.97 48.03 -21.34
C ARG A 36 -19.50 48.52 -21.30
N PRO A 37 -19.23 49.81 -21.55
CA PRO A 37 -17.87 50.34 -21.58
C PRO A 37 -17.32 50.53 -20.16
N ALA A 38 -16.15 49.97 -19.88
CA ALA A 38 -15.37 50.27 -18.69
C ALA A 38 -14.27 51.31 -19.02
N GLN A 39 -14.14 52.28 -18.14
CA GLN A 39 -13.29 53.45 -18.24
C GLN A 39 -11.80 53.13 -18.08
N GLN A 40 -11.00 54.01 -18.69
CA GLN A 40 -9.54 53.99 -18.79
C GLN A 40 -8.82 54.08 -17.44
N ALA A 41 -7.71 53.37 -17.31
CA ALA A 41 -6.57 53.81 -16.51
C ALA A 41 -5.27 53.50 -17.27
N VAL A 42 -4.41 54.52 -17.29
CA VAL A 42 -3.24 54.75 -18.14
C VAL A 42 -2.00 54.06 -17.59
N VAL A 43 -1.22 53.35 -18.41
CA VAL A 43 0.24 53.19 -18.20
C VAL A 43 0.96 53.26 -19.55
N GLN A 44 1.95 54.15 -19.60
CA GLN A 44 2.75 54.54 -20.76
C GLN A 44 3.83 53.49 -21.11
N GLN A 45 4.07 53.30 -22.42
CA GLN A 45 5.29 52.67 -22.94
C GLN A 45 6.42 53.70 -23.07
N PRO A 46 7.68 53.23 -23.12
CA PRO A 46 8.54 53.73 -24.18
C PRO A 46 9.31 52.66 -24.97
N LYS A 47 9.49 52.99 -26.25
CA LYS A 47 10.27 52.35 -27.33
C LYS A 47 11.78 52.35 -27.06
N ARG A 48 12.50 51.35 -27.58
CA ARG A 48 13.77 51.44 -28.38
C ARG A 48 14.42 50.04 -28.49
N SER A 49 14.59 49.48 -29.70
CA SER A 49 15.67 49.66 -30.70
C SER A 49 16.93 48.84 -30.44
N VAL A 50 17.25 48.03 -31.45
CA VAL A 50 18.36 47.09 -31.65
C VAL A 50 19.73 47.80 -31.68
N GLN A 51 20.75 47.21 -31.03
CA GLN A 51 22.11 46.95 -31.60
C GLN A 51 23.08 46.30 -30.59
N SER A 52 23.91 45.38 -31.11
CA SER A 52 25.33 45.06 -30.80
C SER A 52 25.72 43.67 -30.23
N LEU A 53 26.46 42.92 -31.09
CA LEU A 53 27.64 42.03 -30.89
C LEU A 53 27.46 40.53 -30.50
N PRO A 54 28.42 39.62 -30.83
CA PRO A 54 29.27 39.46 -32.05
C PRO A 54 29.37 38.01 -32.64
N ASP A 55 29.96 37.90 -33.83
CA ASP A 55 30.00 36.80 -34.82
C ASP A 55 30.92 35.58 -34.56
N HIS A 56 30.78 34.92 -33.43
CA HIS A 56 31.31 33.56 -33.22
C HIS A 56 30.19 32.74 -32.57
N VAL A 57 30.02 31.47 -32.96
CA VAL A 57 28.85 30.58 -32.69
C VAL A 57 27.75 30.58 -33.78
N LYS A 58 28.06 30.94 -35.03
CA LYS A 58 27.29 30.47 -36.21
C LYS A 58 28.13 29.55 -37.08
N GLN A 59 28.39 28.33 -36.62
CA GLN A 59 28.81 27.19 -37.45
C GLN A 59 28.76 25.89 -36.62
N GLN A 60 27.66 25.15 -36.73
CA GLN A 60 27.51 23.67 -36.60
C GLN A 60 26.05 23.33 -36.24
N ALA A 61 25.21 23.09 -37.25
CA ALA A 61 24.03 22.21 -37.20
C ALA A 61 23.31 22.27 -38.56
N VAL A 62 23.93 21.69 -39.59
CA VAL A 62 23.26 21.34 -40.84
C VAL A 62 23.58 19.87 -41.11
N ARG A 63 22.52 19.10 -41.38
CA ARG A 63 22.44 17.65 -41.72
C ARG A 63 22.12 16.71 -40.55
N ALA A 64 20.84 16.35 -40.41
CA ALA A 64 20.35 14.99 -40.62
C ALA A 64 18.84 14.89 -40.31
N ALA A 65 17.99 15.03 -41.33
CA ALA A 65 16.63 14.48 -41.33
C ALA A 65 16.10 14.46 -42.77
N GLN A 66 16.05 13.29 -43.40
CA GLN A 66 14.81 12.67 -43.93
C GLN A 66 15.10 11.39 -44.76
N PRO A 67 14.11 10.48 -44.89
CA PRO A 67 14.31 9.04 -45.13
C PRO A 67 13.91 8.60 -46.55
N LEU A 68 14.46 7.48 -47.05
CA LEU A 68 13.91 6.75 -48.20
C LEU A 68 14.23 5.23 -48.15
N THR A 69 13.15 4.45 -48.07
CA THR A 69 12.81 3.17 -48.75
C THR A 69 13.91 2.35 -49.45
N GLN A 70 13.99 1.03 -49.19
CA GLN A 70 13.56 -0.08 -50.09
C GLN A 70 14.13 -1.47 -49.71
N LYS A 71 13.23 -2.47 -49.85
CA LYS A 71 13.40 -3.88 -50.29
C LYS A 71 14.30 -4.85 -49.49
N VAL A 72 13.64 -5.92 -49.02
CA VAL A 72 14.26 -7.20 -48.65
C VAL A 72 13.61 -8.29 -49.51
N ASP A 73 14.43 -9.03 -50.25
CA ASP A 73 14.08 -10.30 -50.87
C ASP A 73 15.00 -11.40 -50.29
N GLY A 74 14.39 -12.54 -49.95
CA GLY A 74 14.98 -13.85 -50.25
C GLY A 74 15.79 -14.61 -49.19
N ARG A 75 15.16 -15.70 -48.72
CA ARG A 75 15.72 -17.06 -48.45
C ARG A 75 16.21 -17.43 -47.03
N THR A 76 15.45 -18.34 -46.42
CA THR A 76 15.81 -19.44 -45.48
C THR A 76 16.67 -20.53 -46.18
N PRO A 77 17.14 -21.67 -45.56
CA PRO A 77 16.82 -22.30 -44.25
C PRO A 77 17.98 -23.03 -43.45
N ALA A 78 17.67 -23.42 -42.19
CA ALA A 78 17.87 -24.74 -41.53
C ALA A 78 19.24 -25.30 -41.02
N LYS A 79 19.13 -25.95 -39.82
CA LYS A 79 19.84 -27.15 -39.27
C LYS A 79 21.33 -26.95 -38.90
N GLN A 80 21.94 -27.49 -37.83
CA GLN A 80 21.88 -28.74 -37.06
C GLN A 80 22.71 -28.50 -35.76
N GLN A 81 22.24 -28.81 -34.55
CA GLN A 81 22.43 -30.07 -33.79
C GLN A 81 23.88 -30.50 -33.42
N LYS A 82 24.04 -30.77 -32.11
CA LYS A 82 24.91 -31.76 -31.42
C LYS A 82 26.36 -31.40 -31.02
N ARG A 83 26.59 -31.36 -29.69
CA ARG A 83 27.42 -32.28 -28.86
C ARG A 83 27.77 -31.54 -27.56
N SER A 84 27.28 -31.91 -26.37
CA SER A 84 27.54 -33.12 -25.58
C SER A 84 29.01 -33.26 -25.13
N ALA A 85 29.21 -32.92 -23.85
CA ALA A 85 29.99 -33.62 -22.83
C ALA A 85 31.51 -33.84 -22.99
N GLU A 86 32.20 -33.47 -21.89
CA GLU A 86 33.04 -34.35 -21.05
C GLU A 86 34.53 -34.03 -20.87
N LEU A 87 34.95 -34.23 -19.61
CA LEU A 87 36.25 -34.63 -19.09
C LEU A 87 37.34 -33.57 -18.77
N HIS A 88 37.40 -33.24 -17.48
CA HIS A 88 38.51 -33.58 -16.58
C HIS A 88 39.94 -33.64 -17.16
N ARG A 89 40.85 -32.76 -16.71
CA ARG A 89 41.81 -32.99 -15.59
C ARG A 89 42.97 -31.97 -15.62
N ARG A 90 43.16 -31.38 -14.43
CA ARG A 90 44.41 -31.15 -13.69
C ARG A 90 45.64 -30.50 -14.37
N ALA A 91 46.01 -29.41 -13.68
CA ALA A 91 47.34 -29.10 -13.12
C ALA A 91 48.35 -28.41 -14.04
N VAL A 92 48.88 -27.27 -13.55
CA VAL A 92 50.28 -27.06 -13.12
C VAL A 92 50.45 -25.55 -12.87
N ALA A 93 50.77 -25.18 -11.62
CA ALA A 93 51.45 -23.94 -11.25
C ALA A 93 52.97 -24.22 -11.23
N PRO A 94 53.92 -23.31 -10.91
CA PRO A 94 53.86 -21.86 -10.64
C PRO A 94 55.00 -21.09 -11.36
N ASN A 95 55.14 -19.78 -11.14
CA ASN A 95 56.47 -19.17 -10.96
C ASN A 95 56.39 -17.78 -10.28
N GLU A 96 57.23 -17.65 -9.26
CA GLU A 96 57.53 -16.45 -8.46
C GLU A 96 58.59 -15.56 -9.15
N VAL A 97 58.81 -14.36 -8.58
CA VAL A 97 60.13 -13.84 -8.10
C VAL A 97 60.36 -12.33 -8.36
N LYS A 98 60.24 -11.56 -7.27
CA LYS A 98 61.18 -10.58 -6.64
C LYS A 98 61.65 -9.27 -7.32
N THR A 99 61.26 -8.16 -6.67
CA THR A 99 62.04 -7.00 -6.08
C THR A 99 63.24 -6.36 -6.81
N PHE A 100 63.33 -5.01 -6.81
CA PHE A 100 64.28 -4.21 -5.96
C PHE A 100 64.21 -2.67 -6.19
N GLN A 101 64.20 -1.92 -5.06
CA GLN A 101 64.85 -0.64 -4.68
C GLN A 101 64.85 0.67 -5.51
N GLY A 102 64.78 1.79 -4.75
CA GLY A 102 65.33 3.10 -5.09
C GLY A 102 64.94 4.21 -4.08
N GLU A 103 65.85 4.57 -3.17
CA GLU A 103 65.76 5.68 -2.21
C GLU A 103 65.85 7.06 -2.89
N VAL A 104 65.44 8.14 -2.18
CA VAL A 104 66.30 9.29 -1.76
C VAL A 104 65.46 10.55 -1.42
N ALA A 105 65.81 11.13 -0.26
CA ALA A 105 65.77 12.55 0.14
C ALA A 105 64.46 13.26 0.58
N ALA A 106 64.42 13.48 1.91
CA ALA A 106 64.68 14.78 2.55
C ALA A 106 63.53 15.58 3.20
N ARG A 107 63.75 15.81 4.51
CA ARG A 107 63.47 16.98 5.36
C ARG A 107 62.16 17.02 6.18
N ASN A 108 62.31 16.58 7.44
CA ASN A 108 62.04 17.29 8.71
C ASN A 108 60.95 18.38 8.70
N ALA A 109 59.81 18.16 9.34
CA ALA A 109 59.57 18.28 10.79
C ALA A 109 59.58 19.73 11.30
N ILE A 110 58.45 20.17 11.89
CA ILE A 110 58.29 21.00 13.11
C ILE A 110 56.81 21.45 13.19
N SER A 111 56.09 20.97 14.20
CA SER A 111 54.85 21.56 14.76
C SER A 111 55.22 22.68 15.77
N PRO A 112 54.32 23.18 16.63
CA PRO A 112 53.15 24.04 16.45
C PRO A 112 53.35 25.41 17.13
N THR A 113 52.51 26.43 16.89
CA THR A 113 52.36 27.55 17.83
C THR A 113 50.96 28.16 17.88
N THR A 114 50.58 28.47 19.11
CA THR A 114 49.38 29.12 19.63
C THR A 114 49.41 30.64 19.48
N ASN A 115 48.22 31.27 19.46
CA ASN A 115 47.72 32.32 20.39
C ASN A 115 47.01 33.55 19.77
N LYS A 116 45.82 33.83 20.37
CA LYS A 116 45.27 35.13 20.83
C LYS A 116 44.51 36.09 19.88
N SER A 117 43.19 36.15 20.11
CA SER A 117 42.45 37.25 20.81
C SER A 117 41.60 38.27 20.03
N PHE A 118 40.47 38.64 20.70
CA PHE A 118 39.47 39.72 20.47
C PHE A 118 38.44 39.48 19.33
N ALA A 119 37.12 39.73 19.45
CA ALA A 119 36.39 40.74 20.23
C ALA A 119 34.92 40.33 20.55
N LYS A 120 34.28 41.19 21.35
CA LYS A 120 32.99 41.09 22.06
C LYS A 120 31.71 41.13 21.18
N GLN A 121 30.68 40.47 21.72
CA GLN A 121 29.21 40.58 21.62
C GLN A 121 28.56 41.92 21.18
N PRO A 122 27.29 41.93 20.68
CA PRO A 122 26.09 41.89 21.56
C PRO A 122 24.83 41.13 21.08
N GLU A 123 24.06 40.64 22.06
CA GLU A 123 22.64 40.22 21.99
C GLU A 123 21.68 41.38 21.66
N PRO A 124 20.48 41.08 21.13
CA PRO A 124 19.22 41.32 21.88
C PRO A 124 18.12 40.26 21.55
N LYS A 125 16.96 40.07 22.18
CA LYS A 125 16.17 40.71 23.26
C LYS A 125 15.05 39.73 23.66
N LYS A 126 14.72 39.68 24.96
CA LYS A 126 13.51 39.06 25.53
C LYS A 126 12.25 39.79 25.07
N VAL A 127 11.18 39.07 24.75
CA VAL A 127 9.82 39.61 24.55
C VAL A 127 8.90 39.11 25.68
N ALA A 128 8.21 40.06 26.30
CA ALA A 128 7.36 39.90 27.47
C ALA A 128 5.94 39.40 27.10
N LYS A 129 5.34 38.63 28.02
CA LYS A 129 3.89 38.34 28.08
C LYS A 129 3.13 39.57 28.61
N PRO A 130 1.90 39.85 28.13
CA PRO A 130 0.95 40.69 28.87
C PRO A 130 -0.03 39.82 29.70
N PRO A 131 -0.50 40.32 30.86
CA PRO A 131 -1.50 39.67 31.70
C PRO A 131 -2.90 40.22 31.41
N PHE A 132 -3.95 39.41 31.45
CA PHE A 132 -5.32 39.90 31.62
C PHE A 132 -6.21 38.84 32.29
N GLN A 133 -6.52 39.08 33.55
CA GLN A 133 -7.83 38.78 34.15
C GLN A 133 -8.53 40.13 34.37
N PRO A 134 -9.88 40.14 34.36
CA PRO A 134 -10.53 40.53 35.60
C PRO A 134 -11.68 39.62 36.01
N ALA A 135 -11.87 39.56 37.32
CA ALA A 135 -12.94 38.92 38.05
C ALA A 135 -14.25 39.75 38.08
N LEU A 136 -15.26 39.14 38.73
CA LEU A 136 -16.56 39.68 39.21
C LEU A 136 -17.72 39.44 38.23
N ARG A 137 -18.91 38.96 38.61
CA ARG A 137 -19.55 38.81 39.94
C ARG A 137 -20.77 37.90 39.79
N ALA A 138 -21.05 37.10 40.81
CA ALA A 138 -22.33 36.43 40.99
C ALA A 138 -23.40 37.40 41.50
N THR A 139 -24.64 37.28 41.03
CA THR A 139 -25.85 37.69 41.77
C THR A 139 -27.03 36.77 41.45
N HIS A 140 -27.74 36.47 42.52
CA HIS A 140 -28.88 35.58 42.73
C HIS A 140 -30.18 35.93 41.99
N SER A 141 -30.99 34.88 41.81
CA SER A 141 -32.45 34.73 41.97
C SER A 141 -33.42 35.78 41.41
N GLN A 142 -34.41 35.30 40.64
CA GLN A 142 -35.83 35.17 41.05
C GLN A 142 -36.72 34.79 39.85
N SER A 143 -37.66 33.88 40.08
CA SER A 143 -38.83 33.54 39.25
C SER A 143 -40.07 34.26 39.83
N PRO A 144 -41.30 34.19 39.25
CA PRO A 144 -41.80 34.32 37.87
C PRO A 144 -42.88 35.45 37.78
N PRO A 145 -43.69 35.57 36.69
CA PRO A 145 -45.07 35.09 36.84
C PRO A 145 -45.67 34.42 35.58
N GLN A 146 -46.73 33.65 35.86
CA GLN A 146 -47.57 32.89 34.92
C GLN A 146 -48.49 33.80 34.09
N HIS A 147 -48.70 33.47 32.81
CA HIS A 147 -50.04 33.44 32.22
C HIS A 147 -50.08 32.59 30.94
N GLN A 148 -51.19 31.86 30.84
CA GLN A 148 -51.60 30.90 29.82
C GLN A 148 -51.62 31.47 28.39
N GLN A 149 -51.27 30.66 27.38
CA GLN A 149 -52.20 30.23 26.32
C GLN A 149 -51.53 29.26 25.34
N GLN A 150 -52.37 28.38 24.80
CA GLN A 150 -52.06 27.12 24.14
C GLN A 150 -51.64 27.24 22.67
N HIS A 151 -51.08 26.12 22.17
CA HIS A 151 -51.02 25.66 20.78
C HIS A 151 -50.17 26.46 19.77
N SER A 152 -48.92 26.01 19.56
CA SER A 152 -48.34 25.67 18.24
C SER A 152 -46.79 25.65 18.28
N ARG A 153 -46.15 24.59 18.78
CA ARG A 153 -44.69 24.41 18.65
C ARG A 153 -44.30 22.95 18.44
N GLY A 154 -44.40 22.50 17.18
CA GLY A 154 -43.94 21.18 16.73
C GLY A 154 -42.97 21.23 15.54
N ARG A 155 -42.33 22.37 15.25
CA ARG A 155 -41.44 22.52 14.09
C ARG A 155 -40.12 23.27 14.31
N SER A 156 -39.82 23.75 15.52
CA SER A 156 -38.54 24.45 15.75
C SER A 156 -37.48 23.64 16.52
N LEU A 157 -37.80 22.46 17.07
CA LEU A 157 -36.82 21.65 17.81
C LEU A 157 -35.86 20.87 16.89
N PHE A 158 -36.33 20.44 15.70
CA PHE A 158 -35.49 19.74 14.74
C PHE A 158 -34.46 20.64 14.05
N SER A 159 -34.77 21.92 13.81
CA SER A 159 -33.78 22.87 13.29
C SER A 159 -32.76 23.22 14.35
N THR A 160 -33.14 23.34 15.63
CA THR A 160 -32.18 23.64 16.70
C THR A 160 -31.22 22.46 16.94
N ILE A 161 -31.69 21.20 16.88
CA ILE A 161 -30.82 20.01 17.02
C ILE A 161 -29.87 19.86 15.84
N SER A 162 -30.30 20.09 14.59
CA SER A 162 -29.40 20.05 13.43
C SER A 162 -28.37 21.17 13.46
N THR A 163 -28.76 22.35 13.96
CA THR A 163 -27.84 23.50 14.12
C THR A 163 -26.85 23.27 15.26
N TRP A 164 -27.25 22.59 16.34
CA TRP A 164 -26.35 22.17 17.43
C TRP A 164 -25.40 21.06 16.99
N ARG A 165 -25.84 20.06 16.23
CA ARG A 165 -24.96 19.06 15.60
C ARG A 165 -23.96 19.72 14.64
N SER A 166 -24.40 20.70 13.85
CA SER A 166 -23.50 21.44 12.96
C SER A 166 -22.50 22.33 13.71
N HIS A 167 -22.88 22.89 14.87
CA HIS A 167 -21.98 23.66 15.72
C HIS A 167 -21.02 22.75 16.51
N LEU A 168 -21.46 21.58 16.97
CA LEU A 168 -20.61 20.57 17.58
C LEU A 168 -19.64 19.95 16.56
N ASN A 169 -20.09 19.71 15.32
CA ASN A 169 -19.22 19.28 14.23
C ASN A 169 -18.26 20.38 13.79
N ARG A 170 -18.67 21.65 13.80
CA ARG A 170 -17.75 22.79 13.58
C ARG A 170 -16.78 22.98 14.73
N LEU A 171 -17.18 22.80 15.97
CA LEU A 171 -16.29 22.89 17.13
C LEU A 171 -15.34 21.69 17.18
N ASN A 172 -15.80 20.49 16.86
CA ASN A 172 -14.94 19.32 16.65
C ASN A 172 -13.99 19.51 15.47
N GLN A 173 -14.44 20.08 14.34
CA GLN A 173 -13.54 20.45 13.24
C GLN A 173 -12.52 21.51 13.66
N ILE A 174 -12.91 22.52 14.42
CA ILE A 174 -12.01 23.59 14.89
C ILE A 174 -11.01 23.08 15.94
N VAL A 175 -11.40 22.11 16.78
CA VAL A 175 -10.52 21.43 17.74
C VAL A 175 -9.64 20.36 17.07
N MET A 176 -10.09 19.73 15.98
CA MET A 176 -9.34 18.74 15.19
C MET A 176 -8.39 19.37 14.15
N ASN A 177 -8.48 20.69 13.91
CA ASN A 177 -7.62 21.41 12.98
C ASN A 177 -6.39 22.06 13.65
N THR A 178 -6.04 21.63 14.87
CA THR A 178 -4.67 21.82 15.36
C THR A 178 -3.75 21.01 14.46
N ALA A 179 -2.93 21.70 13.68
CA ALA A 179 -1.90 21.07 12.85
C ALA A 179 -1.16 20.01 13.68
N ILE A 180 -1.29 18.74 13.28
CA ILE A 180 -0.69 17.63 14.01
C ILE A 180 0.82 17.82 14.02
N ASP A 181 1.39 17.90 15.22
CA ASP A 181 2.82 17.99 15.40
C ASP A 181 3.47 16.65 15.05
N LEU A 182 4.09 16.59 13.87
CA LEU A 182 4.76 15.37 13.42
C LEU A 182 6.01 15.05 14.25
N ASP A 183 6.52 16.00 15.02
CA ASP A 183 7.66 15.80 15.90
C ASP A 183 7.23 15.37 17.31
N SER A 184 5.92 15.14 17.53
CA SER A 184 5.43 14.49 18.74
C SER A 184 6.00 13.08 18.88
N ILE A 185 6.36 12.73 20.10
CA ILE A 185 6.89 11.41 20.44
C ILE A 185 5.76 10.39 20.34
N LEU A 186 5.94 9.39 19.48
CA LEU A 186 5.05 8.25 19.35
C LEU A 186 5.38 7.19 20.42
N MET A 187 6.66 6.83 20.54
CA MET A 187 7.16 5.91 21.58
C MET A 187 8.66 6.14 21.82
N TYR A 188 9.23 5.43 22.79
CA TYR A 188 10.69 5.37 23.00
C TYR A 188 11.24 4.05 22.43
N LEU A 189 12.33 4.12 21.66
CA LEU A 189 13.00 2.94 21.10
C LEU A 189 13.80 2.15 22.15
N ASP A 190 14.12 2.80 23.27
CA ASP A 190 14.58 2.15 24.50
C ASP A 190 13.50 2.35 25.58
N PRO A 191 12.47 1.48 25.62
CA PRO A 191 11.32 1.67 26.49
C PRO A 191 11.67 1.49 27.97
N LEU A 192 12.64 0.64 28.31
CA LEU A 192 13.04 0.40 29.70
C LEU A 192 13.71 1.63 30.33
N GLN A 193 14.48 2.38 29.54
CA GLN A 193 15.16 3.59 30.01
C GLN A 193 14.45 4.89 29.60
N GLN A 194 13.36 4.79 28.82
CA GLN A 194 12.66 5.90 28.18
C GLN A 194 13.59 6.83 27.40
N ARG A 195 14.48 6.25 26.59
CA ARG A 195 15.45 6.96 25.75
C ARG A 195 15.15 6.76 24.28
N GLU A 196 15.81 7.55 23.44
CA GLU A 196 15.69 7.48 21.98
C GLU A 196 14.23 7.67 21.51
N PRO A 197 13.69 8.90 21.62
CA PRO A 197 12.32 9.17 21.16
C PRO A 197 12.17 8.80 19.69
N PHE A 198 11.05 8.16 19.37
CA PHE A 198 10.58 7.84 18.03
C PHE A 198 9.36 8.70 17.75
N THR A 199 9.44 9.61 16.78
CA THR A 199 8.36 10.57 16.50
C THR A 199 7.38 10.07 15.45
N ILE A 200 6.22 10.71 15.33
CA ILE A 200 5.28 10.44 14.23
C ILE A 200 6.00 10.57 12.89
N ARG A 201 6.80 11.62 12.68
CA ARG A 201 7.54 11.86 11.44
C ARG A 201 8.39 10.65 11.04
N GLN A 202 9.04 10.02 12.01
CA GLN A 202 9.87 8.83 11.77
C GLN A 202 9.01 7.58 11.49
N ALA A 203 7.85 7.44 12.12
CA ALA A 203 6.90 6.36 11.81
C ALA A 203 6.35 6.47 10.37
N LEU A 204 6.10 7.69 9.89
CA LEU A 204 5.66 7.98 8.52
C LEU A 204 6.73 7.67 7.46
N GLU A 205 7.99 7.53 7.84
CA GLU A 205 9.09 7.12 6.94
C GLU A 205 9.15 5.59 6.74
N GLY A 206 8.23 4.85 7.35
CA GLY A 206 8.06 3.41 7.21
C GLY A 206 8.93 2.59 8.15
N THR A 207 8.34 1.50 8.65
CA THR A 207 8.96 0.58 9.62
C THR A 207 8.92 -0.85 9.09
N ALA A 208 10.08 -1.49 9.04
CA ALA A 208 10.23 -2.92 8.78
C ALA A 208 10.68 -3.63 10.07
N ILE A 209 10.01 -4.70 10.45
CA ILE A 209 10.38 -5.54 11.60
C ILE A 209 10.67 -6.95 11.09
N LEU A 210 11.89 -7.41 11.28
CA LEU A 210 12.36 -8.71 10.79
C LEU A 210 12.78 -9.60 11.96
N GLY A 211 12.37 -10.85 11.97
CA GLY A 211 12.80 -11.82 12.98
C GLY A 211 12.17 -13.19 12.79
N GLY A 212 12.90 -14.25 13.10
CA GLY A 212 12.40 -15.61 12.94
C GLY A 212 11.13 -15.90 13.75
N THR A 213 10.46 -17.03 13.47
CA THR A 213 9.32 -17.47 14.28
C THR A 213 9.70 -17.60 15.75
N GLY A 214 8.85 -17.06 16.64
CA GLY A 214 9.12 -17.04 18.08
C GLY A 214 10.23 -16.09 18.52
N SER A 215 10.68 -15.15 17.67
CA SER A 215 11.70 -14.15 18.02
C SER A 215 11.19 -12.97 18.85
N GLY A 216 9.88 -12.93 19.11
CA GLY A 216 9.24 -11.82 19.82
C GLY A 216 8.90 -10.61 18.94
N LYS A 217 8.94 -10.72 17.61
CA LYS A 217 8.60 -9.61 16.68
C LYS A 217 7.25 -8.95 16.96
N THR A 218 6.19 -9.77 17.06
CA THR A 218 4.81 -9.30 17.25
C THR A 218 4.58 -8.88 18.71
N SER A 219 5.03 -9.67 19.69
CA SER A 219 4.85 -9.40 21.12
C SER A 219 5.79 -8.36 21.73
N GLY A 220 6.87 -8.01 21.02
CA GLY A 220 7.92 -7.10 21.46
C GLY A 220 7.76 -5.74 20.81
N SER A 221 8.59 -5.44 19.81
CA SER A 221 8.55 -4.13 19.12
C SER A 221 7.23 -3.88 18.39
N GLY A 222 6.62 -4.93 17.80
CA GLY A 222 5.30 -4.85 17.17
C GLY A 222 4.22 -4.36 18.13
N TYR A 223 4.07 -5.01 19.29
CA TYR A 223 3.11 -4.62 20.32
C TYR A 223 3.26 -3.14 20.73
N HIS A 224 4.48 -2.71 21.06
CA HIS A 224 4.71 -1.33 21.49
C HIS A 224 4.37 -0.32 20.40
N LEU A 225 4.71 -0.62 19.15
CA LEU A 225 4.39 0.26 18.03
C LEU A 225 2.89 0.30 17.75
N ALA A 226 2.21 -0.85 17.80
CA ALA A 226 0.76 -0.94 17.66
C ALA A 226 0.06 -0.13 18.75
N MET A 227 0.39 -0.35 20.02
CA MET A 227 -0.18 0.40 21.15
C MET A 227 0.11 1.90 21.06
N ALA A 228 1.31 2.28 20.62
CA ALA A 228 1.65 3.68 20.42
C ALA A 228 0.80 4.33 19.32
N LEU A 229 0.59 3.66 18.18
CA LEU A 229 -0.28 4.16 17.10
C LEU A 229 -1.74 4.27 17.54
N LEU A 230 -2.23 3.27 18.28
CA LEU A 230 -3.62 3.22 18.75
C LEU A 230 -3.91 4.29 19.82
N SER A 231 -2.99 4.46 20.79
CA SER A 231 -3.21 5.30 21.97
C SER A 231 -2.80 6.77 21.77
N HIS A 232 -2.13 7.11 20.66
CA HIS A 232 -1.64 8.47 20.44
C HIS A 232 -2.81 9.48 20.35
N PRO A 233 -2.70 10.70 20.93
CA PRO A 233 -3.75 11.73 20.87
C PRO A 233 -4.16 12.16 19.46
N ALA A 234 -3.28 11.96 18.49
CA ALA A 234 -3.57 12.18 17.07
C ALA A 234 -4.62 11.20 16.51
N ARG A 235 -5.04 10.19 17.28
CA ARG A 235 -6.02 9.13 16.95
C ARG A 235 -5.83 8.64 15.52
N PHE A 236 -4.79 7.84 15.28
CA PHE A 236 -4.52 7.34 13.93
C PHE A 236 -5.69 6.47 13.44
N GLY A 237 -6.05 6.63 12.17
CA GLY A 237 -6.83 5.61 11.47
C GLY A 237 -5.93 4.50 10.94
N GLY A 238 -6.48 3.31 10.75
CA GLY A 238 -5.65 2.16 10.44
C GLY A 238 -6.33 1.14 9.55
N LEU A 239 -5.57 0.57 8.62
CA LEU A 239 -5.90 -0.70 7.98
C LEU A 239 -5.00 -1.80 8.56
N ILE A 240 -5.61 -2.86 9.08
CA ILE A 240 -4.94 -4.00 9.71
C ILE A 240 -5.26 -5.26 8.91
N THR A 241 -4.25 -5.88 8.30
CA THR A 241 -4.39 -7.18 7.63
C THR A 241 -4.02 -8.32 8.58
N THR A 242 -4.87 -9.34 8.68
CA THR A 242 -4.60 -10.54 9.49
C THR A 242 -3.93 -11.64 8.66
N ALA A 243 -3.01 -12.37 9.26
CA ALA A 243 -2.37 -13.55 8.70
C ALA A 243 -2.83 -14.83 9.39
N LYS A 244 -3.07 -14.77 10.71
CA LYS A 244 -3.39 -15.91 11.57
C LYS A 244 -4.76 -15.76 12.23
N LEU A 245 -5.34 -16.88 12.64
CA LEU A 245 -6.68 -16.92 13.26
C LEU A 245 -6.74 -16.11 14.57
N GLU A 246 -5.66 -16.14 15.35
CA GLU A 246 -5.54 -15.43 16.62
C GLU A 246 -5.35 -13.91 16.46
N ASP A 247 -5.10 -13.40 15.26
CA ASP A 247 -4.79 -11.98 15.04
C ASP A 247 -5.99 -11.09 15.39
N ARG A 248 -7.23 -11.52 15.09
CA ARG A 248 -8.44 -10.74 15.41
C ARG A 248 -8.56 -10.50 16.91
N ALA A 249 -8.56 -11.57 17.71
CA ALA A 249 -8.67 -11.47 19.16
C ALA A 249 -7.51 -10.66 19.76
N MET A 250 -6.29 -10.80 19.22
CA MET A 250 -5.15 -10.01 19.63
C MET A 250 -5.36 -8.51 19.40
N TRP A 251 -5.86 -8.12 18.23
CA TRP A 251 -6.10 -6.71 17.88
C TRP A 251 -7.29 -6.12 18.62
N GLU A 252 -8.38 -6.87 18.81
CA GLU A 252 -9.51 -6.46 19.63
C GLU A 252 -9.04 -6.09 21.05
N ARG A 253 -8.18 -6.92 21.65
CA ARG A 253 -7.55 -6.59 22.94
C ARG A 253 -6.71 -5.32 22.88
N TYR A 254 -5.81 -5.17 21.91
CA TYR A 254 -4.99 -3.95 21.80
C TYR A 254 -5.84 -2.68 21.66
N ILE A 255 -6.94 -2.77 20.92
CA ILE A 255 -7.86 -1.66 20.67
C ILE A 255 -8.69 -1.35 21.93
N ARG A 256 -9.10 -2.39 22.68
CA ARG A 256 -9.72 -2.26 24.00
C ARG A 256 -8.80 -1.57 25.00
N ASP A 257 -7.56 -2.04 25.11
CA ASP A 257 -6.55 -1.48 26.00
C ASP A 257 -6.23 -0.01 25.66
N ALA A 258 -6.36 0.36 24.38
CA ALA A 258 -6.23 1.74 23.91
C ALA A 258 -7.51 2.59 24.08
N GLY A 259 -8.63 2.01 24.52
CA GLY A 259 -9.92 2.68 24.69
C GLY A 259 -10.59 3.08 23.37
N ARG A 260 -10.46 2.25 22.33
CA ARG A 260 -10.89 2.56 20.94
C ARG A 260 -11.81 1.52 20.30
N GLU A 261 -12.50 0.71 21.10
CA GLU A 261 -13.41 -0.34 20.60
C GLU A 261 -14.49 0.23 19.66
N GLU A 262 -14.99 1.42 19.96
CA GLU A 262 -15.99 2.14 19.14
C GLU A 262 -15.49 2.56 17.75
N ASP A 263 -14.18 2.52 17.53
CA ASP A 263 -13.54 2.83 16.25
C ASP A 263 -13.23 1.61 15.41
N LEU A 264 -13.38 0.39 15.96
CA LEU A 264 -13.11 -0.85 15.26
C LEU A 264 -14.23 -1.18 14.28
N ILE A 265 -13.84 -1.45 13.04
CA ILE A 265 -14.70 -2.01 12.01
C ILE A 265 -14.09 -3.35 11.59
N VAL A 266 -14.80 -4.44 11.86
CA VAL A 266 -14.36 -5.79 11.49
C VAL A 266 -14.96 -6.17 10.14
N PHE A 267 -14.10 -6.46 9.17
CA PHE A 267 -14.48 -6.98 7.86
C PHE A 267 -14.24 -8.49 7.83
N SER A 268 -15.29 -9.28 8.06
CA SER A 268 -15.22 -10.75 8.20
C SER A 268 -16.25 -11.46 7.32
N MET A 269 -15.98 -12.73 6.97
CA MET A 269 -17.00 -13.61 6.38
C MET A 269 -18.00 -14.13 7.41
N ASN A 270 -17.64 -14.15 8.70
CA ASN A 270 -18.39 -14.76 9.79
C ASN A 270 -18.85 -13.71 10.80
N ALA A 271 -19.28 -12.54 10.35
CA ALA A 271 -19.81 -11.52 11.25
C ALA A 271 -21.09 -12.03 11.94
N ASP A 272 -21.20 -11.81 13.25
CA ASP A 272 -22.39 -12.12 14.04
C ASP A 272 -23.58 -11.20 13.66
N ASP A 273 -23.28 -10.01 13.13
CA ASP A 273 -24.21 -9.01 12.57
C ASP A 273 -24.26 -9.04 11.01
N GLU A 274 -24.94 -8.06 10.39
CA GLU A 274 -24.88 -7.88 8.94
C GLU A 274 -23.41 -7.70 8.48
N PRO A 275 -22.93 -8.54 7.54
CA PRO A 275 -21.55 -8.51 7.10
C PRO A 275 -21.25 -7.19 6.39
N GLN A 276 -20.14 -6.56 6.78
CA GLN A 276 -19.62 -5.38 6.12
C GLN A 276 -19.30 -5.69 4.64
N ALA A 277 -19.59 -4.74 3.76
CA ALA A 277 -19.36 -4.86 2.33
C ALA A 277 -18.57 -3.66 1.80
N PHE A 278 -17.71 -3.91 0.82
CA PHE A 278 -16.87 -2.92 0.17
C PHE A 278 -16.83 -3.15 -1.34
N ASN A 279 -17.62 -2.38 -2.10
CA ASN A 279 -17.60 -2.43 -3.55
C ASN A 279 -16.45 -1.60 -4.13
N PHE A 280 -15.28 -2.24 -4.23
CA PHE A 280 -14.06 -1.61 -4.71
C PHE A 280 -14.14 -1.05 -6.14
N LEU A 281 -15.01 -1.59 -7.01
CA LEU A 281 -15.13 -1.13 -8.41
C LEU A 281 -15.73 0.27 -8.51
N ASN A 282 -16.51 0.69 -7.51
CA ASN A 282 -17.20 1.98 -7.48
C ASN A 282 -16.66 2.92 -6.40
N ASP A 283 -15.58 2.51 -5.72
CA ASP A 283 -14.94 3.35 -4.71
C ASP A 283 -14.33 4.61 -5.36
N PRO A 284 -14.66 5.83 -4.87
CA PRO A 284 -14.18 7.07 -5.47
C PRO A 284 -12.66 7.15 -5.59
N ALA A 285 -11.91 6.57 -4.65
CA ALA A 285 -10.46 6.61 -4.67
C ALA A 285 -9.87 5.84 -5.85
N VAL A 286 -10.51 4.74 -6.24
CA VAL A 286 -10.12 3.94 -7.42
C VAL A 286 -10.34 4.73 -8.71
N HIS A 287 -11.26 5.67 -8.70
CA HIS A 287 -11.58 6.54 -9.83
C HIS A 287 -10.80 7.87 -9.86
N THR A 288 -10.12 8.25 -8.78
CA THR A 288 -9.33 9.49 -8.69
C THR A 288 -7.83 9.26 -8.91
N GLY A 289 -7.17 10.11 -9.71
CA GLY A 289 -5.70 10.17 -9.79
C GLY A 289 -5.10 10.57 -11.15
N PRO A 290 -3.76 10.70 -11.25
CA PRO A 290 -3.05 11.26 -12.41
C PRO A 290 -3.05 10.40 -13.70
N GLY A 291 -3.81 9.29 -13.75
CA GLY A 291 -3.85 8.36 -14.89
C GLY A 291 -5.22 8.26 -15.59
N GLY A 292 -6.24 8.96 -15.10
CA GLY A 292 -7.63 8.85 -15.56
C GLY A 292 -8.39 7.70 -14.89
N LEU A 293 -9.72 7.88 -14.73
CA LEU A 293 -10.58 7.04 -13.89
C LEU A 293 -10.46 5.53 -14.19
N ILE A 294 -10.28 5.17 -15.45
CA ILE A 294 -10.32 3.76 -15.92
C ILE A 294 -8.94 3.09 -15.82
N PHE A 295 -7.84 3.85 -15.88
CA PHE A 295 -6.49 3.25 -15.83
C PHE A 295 -6.17 2.66 -14.46
N ASN A 296 -6.58 3.37 -13.40
CA ASN A 296 -6.42 2.91 -12.03
C ASN A 296 -7.22 1.64 -11.79
N LEU A 297 -8.47 1.60 -12.23
CA LEU A 297 -9.35 0.43 -12.13
C LEU A 297 -8.77 -0.80 -12.85
N VAL A 298 -8.23 -0.62 -14.06
CA VAL A 298 -7.58 -1.71 -14.80
C VAL A 298 -6.33 -2.20 -14.07
N SER A 299 -5.49 -1.28 -13.58
CA SER A 299 -4.29 -1.63 -12.80
C SER A 299 -4.63 -2.34 -11.48
N PHE A 300 -5.77 -1.98 -10.87
CA PHE A 300 -6.33 -2.60 -9.68
C PHE A 300 -6.68 -4.06 -9.95
N LEU A 301 -7.52 -4.33 -10.95
CA LEU A 301 -7.88 -5.69 -11.33
C LEU A 301 -6.69 -6.52 -11.82
N GLU A 302 -5.74 -5.93 -12.55
CA GLU A 302 -4.53 -6.67 -12.93
C GLU A 302 -3.72 -7.13 -11.72
N THR A 303 -3.65 -6.31 -10.67
CA THR A 303 -2.91 -6.66 -9.45
C THR A 303 -3.62 -7.78 -8.69
N ILE A 304 -4.96 -7.75 -8.66
CA ILE A 304 -5.83 -8.80 -8.12
C ILE A 304 -5.64 -10.11 -8.89
N ILE A 305 -5.73 -10.08 -10.22
CA ILE A 305 -5.57 -11.27 -11.07
C ILE A 305 -4.17 -11.88 -10.86
N LYS A 306 -3.12 -11.06 -10.87
CA LYS A 306 -1.75 -11.52 -10.59
C LYS A 306 -1.58 -12.10 -9.19
N SER A 307 -2.36 -11.64 -8.20
CA SER A 307 -2.30 -12.16 -6.83
C SER A 307 -2.85 -13.59 -6.73
N LEU A 308 -3.85 -13.93 -7.54
CA LEU A 308 -4.40 -15.29 -7.65
C LEU A 308 -3.45 -16.26 -8.38
N GLU A 309 -2.61 -15.74 -9.27
CA GLU A 309 -1.70 -16.56 -10.09
C GLU A 309 -0.38 -16.92 -9.38
N ARG A 310 -0.15 -16.47 -8.13
CA ARG A 310 1.13 -16.61 -7.38
C ARG A 310 1.64 -18.06 -7.23
N GLY A 311 0.79 -19.08 -7.45
CA GLY A 311 1.15 -20.49 -7.41
C GLY A 311 1.48 -21.14 -8.76
N GLN A 312 1.13 -20.52 -9.89
CA GLN A 312 1.39 -21.10 -11.22
C GLN A 312 2.73 -20.59 -11.76
N LYS A 313 3.80 -21.39 -11.56
CA LYS A 313 5.11 -21.19 -12.19
C LYS A 313 5.04 -21.48 -13.70
N GLY A 314 4.35 -20.64 -14.44
CA GLY A 314 4.29 -20.65 -15.90
C GLY A 314 5.08 -19.48 -16.47
N GLY A 315 6.10 -19.75 -17.29
CA GLY A 315 6.84 -18.74 -18.04
C GLY A 315 5.92 -18.06 -19.05
N GLU A 316 5.28 -16.97 -18.65
CA GLU A 316 4.23 -16.35 -19.44
C GLU A 316 4.74 -15.31 -20.44
N ALA A 317 4.28 -15.45 -21.70
CA ALA A 317 4.56 -14.50 -22.76
C ALA A 317 3.92 -13.13 -22.47
N PRO A 318 4.63 -12.00 -22.61
CA PRO A 318 4.12 -10.64 -22.32
C PRO A 318 2.83 -10.22 -23.06
N PHE A 319 2.46 -10.96 -24.10
CA PHE A 319 1.40 -10.61 -25.05
C PHE A 319 -0.01 -10.68 -24.45
N TRP A 320 -0.35 -11.72 -23.68
CA TRP A 320 -1.71 -11.87 -23.13
C TRP A 320 -2.03 -10.77 -22.11
N LYS A 321 -1.04 -10.26 -21.37
CA LYS A 321 -1.20 -9.14 -20.42
C LYS A 321 -1.71 -7.87 -21.11
N HIS A 322 -1.21 -7.58 -22.31
CA HIS A 322 -1.62 -6.40 -23.06
C HIS A 322 -3.06 -6.54 -23.59
N SER A 323 -3.41 -7.74 -24.06
CA SER A 323 -4.76 -8.05 -24.54
C SER A 323 -5.80 -8.03 -23.40
N LEU A 324 -5.47 -8.59 -22.24
CA LEU A 324 -6.31 -8.52 -21.03
C LEU A 324 -6.52 -7.07 -20.57
N ARG A 325 -5.45 -6.28 -20.52
CA ARG A 325 -5.52 -4.84 -20.21
C ARG A 325 -6.47 -4.10 -21.14
N GLN A 326 -6.37 -4.39 -22.45
CA GLN A 326 -7.22 -3.76 -23.46
C GLN A 326 -8.69 -4.18 -23.31
N LEU A 327 -8.95 -5.48 -23.07
CA LEU A 327 -10.29 -6.01 -22.79
C LEU A 327 -10.92 -5.30 -21.58
N LEU A 328 -10.21 -5.24 -20.45
CA LEU A 328 -10.69 -4.61 -19.22
C LEU A 328 -10.98 -3.13 -19.44
N ARG A 329 -10.02 -2.38 -20.02
CA ARG A 329 -10.16 -0.94 -20.26
C ARG A 329 -11.37 -0.61 -21.13
N LEU A 330 -11.50 -1.29 -22.27
CA LEU A 330 -12.58 -1.01 -23.22
C LEU A 330 -13.92 -1.57 -22.73
N GLY A 331 -13.90 -2.63 -21.92
CA GLY A 331 -15.08 -3.10 -21.18
C GLY A 331 -15.60 -2.07 -20.19
N PHE A 332 -14.71 -1.47 -19.39
CA PHE A 332 -15.10 -0.42 -18.43
C PHE A 332 -15.65 0.84 -19.08
N ILE A 333 -15.06 1.28 -20.20
CA ILE A 333 -15.59 2.41 -20.95
C ILE A 333 -17.04 2.16 -21.37
N LEU A 334 -17.31 0.98 -21.95
CA LEU A 334 -18.67 0.62 -22.38
C LEU A 334 -19.65 0.55 -21.21
N LEU A 335 -19.27 -0.15 -20.13
CA LEU A 335 -20.16 -0.34 -18.98
C LEU A 335 -20.46 0.97 -18.28
N ARG A 336 -19.45 1.84 -18.10
CA ARG A 336 -19.65 3.16 -17.52
C ARG A 336 -20.59 4.00 -18.37
N ALA A 337 -20.40 4.01 -19.70
CA ALA A 337 -21.27 4.74 -20.61
C ALA A 337 -22.71 4.18 -20.66
N ALA A 338 -22.88 2.86 -20.53
CA ALA A 338 -24.18 2.20 -20.62
C ALA A 338 -24.98 2.21 -19.31
N ASN A 339 -24.29 2.03 -18.16
CA ASN A 339 -24.91 1.77 -16.86
C ASN A 339 -24.66 2.89 -15.83
N GLY A 340 -23.67 3.75 -16.05
CA GLY A 340 -23.18 4.73 -15.07
C GLY A 340 -22.33 4.11 -13.95
N ILE A 341 -22.79 3.00 -13.37
CA ILE A 341 -22.11 2.21 -12.32
C ILE A 341 -21.49 0.96 -12.94
N ILE A 342 -20.32 0.56 -12.44
CA ILE A 342 -19.60 -0.62 -12.93
C ILE A 342 -19.78 -1.75 -11.93
N THR A 343 -20.29 -2.89 -12.37
CA THR A 343 -20.34 -4.10 -11.55
C THR A 343 -19.48 -5.20 -12.15
N LEU A 344 -18.94 -6.08 -11.30
CA LEU A 344 -18.18 -7.23 -11.77
C LEU A 344 -19.07 -8.21 -12.54
N SER A 345 -20.34 -8.31 -12.17
CA SER A 345 -21.33 -9.14 -12.85
C SER A 345 -21.58 -8.66 -14.28
N ASP A 346 -21.73 -7.35 -14.47
CA ASP A 346 -21.89 -6.76 -15.81
C ASP A 346 -20.64 -6.99 -16.68
N LEU A 347 -19.45 -6.84 -16.11
CA LEU A 347 -18.20 -7.12 -16.82
C LEU A 347 -18.07 -8.60 -17.20
N HIS A 348 -18.43 -9.50 -16.28
CA HIS A 348 -18.50 -10.93 -16.56
C HIS A 348 -19.49 -11.23 -17.70
N GLN A 349 -20.72 -10.72 -17.65
CA GLN A 349 -21.72 -10.92 -18.71
C GLN A 349 -21.28 -10.31 -20.05
N LEU A 350 -20.64 -9.14 -20.02
CA LEU A 350 -20.07 -8.48 -21.21
C LEU A 350 -19.06 -9.40 -21.89
N VAL A 351 -18.12 -9.97 -21.13
CA VAL A 351 -17.05 -10.83 -21.65
C VAL A 351 -17.59 -12.20 -22.11
N VAL A 352 -18.54 -12.80 -21.37
CA VAL A 352 -19.15 -14.08 -21.74
C VAL A 352 -19.95 -13.98 -23.03
N SER A 353 -20.69 -12.89 -23.21
CA SER A 353 -21.55 -12.65 -24.37
C SER A 353 -20.86 -11.92 -25.52
N ALA A 354 -19.56 -11.64 -25.38
CA ALA A 354 -18.74 -11.00 -26.41
C ALA A 354 -18.75 -11.81 -27.72
N PRO A 355 -18.66 -11.14 -28.88
CA PRO A 355 -18.67 -11.81 -30.17
C PRO A 355 -17.41 -12.66 -30.34
N ARG A 356 -17.60 -13.91 -30.76
CA ARG A 356 -16.56 -14.90 -31.04
C ARG A 356 -16.16 -14.90 -32.50
N ASP A 357 -17.03 -14.50 -33.41
CA ASP A 357 -16.73 -14.53 -34.84
C ASP A 357 -17.31 -13.31 -35.55
N ALA A 358 -16.70 -12.94 -36.69
CA ALA A 358 -17.12 -11.79 -37.48
C ALA A 358 -18.57 -11.90 -37.98
N CYS A 359 -19.09 -13.12 -38.14
CA CYS A 359 -20.48 -13.36 -38.51
C CYS A 359 -21.48 -12.82 -37.48
N GLN A 360 -21.15 -12.86 -36.18
CA GLN A 360 -22.07 -12.44 -35.11
C GLN A 360 -22.33 -10.93 -35.09
N VAL A 361 -21.38 -10.15 -35.60
CA VAL A 361 -21.43 -8.68 -35.65
C VAL A 361 -21.85 -8.15 -37.03
N ALA A 362 -22.21 -9.05 -37.95
CA ALA A 362 -22.67 -8.69 -39.28
C ALA A 362 -23.98 -7.89 -39.24
N ASP A 363 -24.22 -7.08 -40.27
CA ASP A 363 -25.48 -6.37 -40.43
C ASP A 363 -26.62 -7.34 -40.78
N TRP A 364 -27.21 -7.93 -39.75
CA TRP A 364 -28.28 -8.90 -39.91
C TRP A 364 -29.53 -8.31 -40.56
N GLN A 365 -29.75 -7.00 -40.47
CA GLN A 365 -30.91 -6.33 -41.09
C GLN A 365 -30.72 -6.17 -42.58
N GLU A 366 -29.50 -5.79 -43.00
CA GLU A 366 -29.14 -5.75 -44.42
C GLU A 366 -29.26 -7.14 -45.05
N LEU A 367 -28.73 -8.17 -44.38
CA LEU A 367 -28.87 -9.56 -44.81
C LEU A 367 -30.34 -10.00 -44.88
N GLU A 368 -31.13 -9.69 -43.84
CA GLU A 368 -32.57 -10.01 -43.81
C GLU A 368 -33.34 -9.34 -44.95
N SER A 369 -32.99 -8.10 -45.32
CA SER A 369 -33.64 -7.37 -46.41
C SER A 369 -33.46 -8.01 -47.79
N ARG A 370 -32.48 -8.91 -47.93
CA ARG A 370 -32.11 -9.59 -49.16
C ARG A 370 -32.18 -11.11 -49.05
N VAL A 371 -32.92 -11.62 -48.06
CA VAL A 371 -32.96 -13.05 -47.69
C VAL A 371 -33.21 -13.98 -48.90
N ASP A 372 -34.06 -13.59 -49.84
CA ASP A 372 -34.39 -14.37 -51.05
C ASP A 372 -33.22 -14.53 -52.04
N SER A 373 -32.17 -13.72 -51.88
CA SER A 373 -30.99 -13.67 -52.76
C SER A 373 -29.70 -14.13 -52.07
N LEU A 374 -29.78 -14.55 -50.81
CA LEU A 374 -28.61 -14.96 -50.03
C LEU A 374 -28.15 -16.37 -50.42
N SER A 375 -26.84 -16.57 -50.47
CA SER A 375 -26.23 -17.90 -50.50
C SER A 375 -26.47 -18.67 -49.19
N SER A 376 -26.29 -19.99 -49.21
CA SER A 376 -26.43 -20.82 -48.01
C SER A 376 -25.53 -20.36 -46.85
N SER A 377 -24.31 -19.91 -47.13
CA SER A 377 -23.38 -19.36 -46.13
C SER A 377 -23.82 -18.01 -45.57
N GLU A 378 -24.47 -17.17 -46.38
CA GLU A 378 -25.01 -15.89 -45.92
C GLU A 378 -26.28 -16.08 -45.09
N LEU A 379 -27.10 -17.10 -45.39
CA LEU A 379 -28.25 -17.49 -44.57
C LEU A 379 -27.81 -17.97 -43.18
N GLU A 380 -26.73 -18.76 -43.10
CA GLU A 380 -26.12 -19.17 -41.83
C GLU A 380 -25.58 -17.95 -41.06
N THR A 381 -24.88 -17.04 -41.75
CA THR A 381 -24.41 -15.78 -41.17
C THR A 381 -25.56 -14.93 -40.62
N LEU A 382 -26.65 -14.80 -41.37
CA LEU A 382 -27.87 -14.09 -40.95
C LEU A 382 -28.45 -14.69 -39.67
N GLN A 383 -28.52 -16.02 -39.57
CA GLN A 383 -29.03 -16.70 -38.37
C GLN A 383 -28.13 -16.45 -37.15
N ILE A 384 -26.82 -16.62 -37.30
CA ILE A 384 -25.82 -16.40 -36.24
C ILE A 384 -25.84 -14.94 -35.76
N ALA A 385 -25.91 -13.98 -36.69
CA ALA A 385 -25.96 -12.56 -36.38
C ALA A 385 -27.26 -12.19 -35.63
N LYS A 386 -28.41 -12.68 -36.09
CA LYS A 386 -29.71 -12.47 -35.43
C LYS A 386 -29.72 -13.00 -34.00
N GLU A 387 -29.18 -14.19 -33.79
CA GLU A 387 -29.12 -14.82 -32.47
C GLU A 387 -28.29 -13.98 -31.50
N TRP A 388 -27.09 -13.58 -31.92
CA TRP A 388 -26.21 -12.77 -31.08
C TRP A 388 -26.81 -11.39 -30.80
N HIS A 389 -27.31 -10.67 -31.81
CA HIS A 389 -27.94 -9.36 -31.63
C HIS A 389 -29.20 -9.39 -30.74
N THR A 390 -29.87 -10.53 -30.63
CA THR A 390 -31.08 -10.67 -29.80
C THR A 390 -30.75 -11.04 -28.35
N ASN A 391 -29.73 -11.88 -28.14
CA ASN A 391 -29.48 -12.52 -26.83
C ASN A 391 -28.20 -12.03 -26.13
N SER A 392 -27.31 -11.31 -26.82
CA SER A 392 -26.03 -10.88 -26.26
C SER A 392 -26.17 -9.65 -25.36
N TYR A 393 -25.74 -9.78 -24.10
CA TYR A 393 -25.58 -8.65 -23.19
C TYR A 393 -24.56 -7.64 -23.72
N CYS A 394 -23.49 -8.08 -24.37
CA CYS A 394 -22.51 -7.21 -25.00
C CYS A 394 -23.12 -6.32 -26.08
N CYS A 395 -24.00 -6.88 -26.92
CA CYS A 395 -24.72 -6.10 -27.92
C CYS A 395 -25.64 -5.06 -27.27
N ASP A 396 -26.37 -5.44 -26.22
CA ASP A 396 -27.23 -4.53 -25.46
C ASP A 396 -26.46 -3.39 -24.79
N VAL A 397 -25.32 -3.69 -24.13
CA VAL A 397 -24.44 -2.68 -23.53
C VAL A 397 -23.91 -1.72 -24.59
N ILE A 398 -23.50 -2.22 -25.75
CA ILE A 398 -23.04 -1.36 -26.86
C ILE A 398 -24.18 -0.42 -27.30
N ASP A 399 -25.40 -0.93 -27.52
CA ASP A 399 -26.53 -0.10 -27.94
C ASP A 399 -26.90 0.95 -26.87
N ARG A 400 -26.85 0.59 -25.58
CA ARG A 400 -27.09 1.52 -24.47
C ARG A 400 -26.00 2.59 -24.36
N ALA A 401 -24.72 2.20 -24.45
CA ALA A 401 -23.59 3.14 -24.44
C ALA A 401 -23.66 4.12 -25.63
N LEU A 402 -24.07 3.67 -26.81
CA LEU A 402 -24.18 4.56 -27.98
C LEU A 402 -25.33 5.58 -27.88
N ARG A 403 -26.31 5.32 -27.02
CA ARG A 403 -27.48 6.18 -26.80
C ARG A 403 -27.34 7.10 -25.61
N SER A 404 -26.35 6.89 -24.75
CA SER A 404 -26.17 7.75 -23.58
C SER A 404 -25.69 9.15 -23.98
N GLU A 405 -26.12 10.13 -23.19
CA GLU A 405 -25.62 11.49 -23.30
C GLU A 405 -24.23 11.54 -22.68
N MET A 406 -23.26 12.04 -23.44
CA MET A 406 -21.85 12.06 -23.07
C MET A 406 -21.13 13.19 -23.78
N THR A 407 -19.97 13.57 -23.26
CA THR A 407 -19.08 14.55 -23.88
C THR A 407 -18.48 14.03 -25.18
N ASP A 408 -17.92 14.92 -26.01
CA ASP A 408 -17.28 14.53 -27.27
C ASP A 408 -16.06 13.62 -27.05
N ASP A 409 -15.33 13.80 -25.95
CA ASP A 409 -14.18 12.95 -25.61
C ASP A 409 -14.64 11.54 -25.17
N GLU A 410 -15.65 11.46 -24.28
CA GLU A 410 -16.26 10.19 -23.89
C GLU A 410 -16.85 9.45 -25.10
N ARG A 411 -17.44 10.18 -26.05
CA ARG A 411 -17.95 9.62 -27.30
C ARG A 411 -16.85 8.95 -28.11
N ARG A 412 -15.68 9.57 -28.26
CA ARG A 412 -14.54 8.98 -28.96
C ARG A 412 -14.01 7.73 -28.26
N ASP A 413 -14.00 7.74 -26.93
CA ASP A 413 -13.60 6.57 -26.15
C ASP A 413 -14.58 5.39 -26.33
N VAL A 414 -15.89 5.68 -26.32
CA VAL A 414 -16.93 4.69 -26.62
C VAL A 414 -16.82 4.19 -28.06
N GLU A 415 -16.57 5.06 -29.04
CA GLU A 415 -16.34 4.66 -30.44
C GLU A 415 -15.17 3.67 -30.55
N HIS A 416 -14.06 3.96 -29.88
CA HIS A 416 -12.91 3.07 -29.85
C HIS A 416 -13.25 1.74 -29.19
N ALA A 417 -14.01 1.75 -28.08
CA ALA A 417 -14.45 0.52 -27.44
C ALA A 417 -15.36 -0.32 -28.35
N VAL A 418 -16.34 0.30 -29.02
CA VAL A 418 -17.21 -0.37 -30.00
C VAL A 418 -16.40 -0.95 -31.16
N GLN A 419 -15.43 -0.21 -31.70
CA GLN A 419 -14.54 -0.73 -32.75
C GLN A 419 -13.75 -1.95 -32.29
N PHE A 420 -13.25 -1.94 -31.05
CA PHE A 420 -12.57 -3.11 -30.51
C PHE A 420 -13.50 -4.32 -30.41
N TRP A 421 -14.66 -4.19 -29.76
CA TRP A 421 -15.57 -5.31 -29.54
C TRP A 421 -16.19 -5.83 -30.84
N CYS A 422 -16.46 -4.97 -31.82
CA CYS A 422 -17.10 -5.37 -33.07
C CYS A 422 -16.13 -5.69 -34.22
N LYS A 423 -14.86 -5.26 -34.17
CA LYS A 423 -13.90 -5.48 -35.27
C LYS A 423 -12.64 -6.18 -34.82
N THR A 424 -12.01 -5.70 -33.74
CA THR A 424 -10.73 -6.27 -33.29
C THR A 424 -10.91 -7.62 -32.61
N TRP A 425 -11.81 -7.69 -31.62
CA TRP A 425 -12.02 -8.88 -30.79
C TRP A 425 -12.47 -10.13 -31.55
N PRO A 426 -13.45 -10.07 -32.50
CA PRO A 426 -13.87 -11.25 -33.24
C PRO A 426 -12.81 -11.79 -34.21
N ILE A 427 -11.88 -10.93 -34.65
CA ILE A 427 -10.81 -11.27 -35.62
C ILE A 427 -9.56 -11.82 -34.92
N LEU A 428 -9.43 -11.64 -33.60
CA LEU A 428 -8.31 -12.22 -32.85
C LEU A 428 -8.25 -13.74 -33.03
N PRO A 429 -7.04 -14.34 -33.12
CA PRO A 429 -6.89 -15.78 -33.16
C PRO A 429 -7.61 -16.45 -32.00
N ASN A 430 -8.33 -17.55 -32.28
CA ASN A 430 -9.22 -18.19 -31.31
C ASN A 430 -8.50 -18.54 -29.99
N GLU A 431 -7.29 -19.09 -30.06
CA GLU A 431 -6.49 -19.44 -28.86
C GLU A 431 -6.16 -18.22 -27.99
N THR A 432 -5.80 -17.08 -28.61
CA THR A 432 -5.51 -15.84 -27.87
C THR A 432 -6.76 -15.30 -27.20
N ARG A 433 -7.86 -15.22 -27.94
CA ARG A 433 -9.12 -14.70 -27.43
C ARG A 433 -9.64 -15.52 -26.28
N GLU A 434 -9.65 -16.84 -26.44
CA GLU A 434 -10.13 -17.76 -25.42
C GLU A 434 -9.23 -17.78 -24.19
N SER A 435 -7.90 -17.72 -24.37
CA SER A 435 -6.95 -17.58 -23.26
C SER A 435 -7.22 -16.31 -22.44
N VAL A 436 -7.33 -15.15 -23.08
CA VAL A 436 -7.61 -13.87 -22.40
C VAL A 436 -8.96 -13.90 -21.69
N ARG A 437 -9.99 -14.47 -22.35
CA ARG A 437 -11.33 -14.64 -21.79
C ARG A 437 -11.28 -15.51 -20.53
N MET A 438 -10.64 -16.67 -20.60
CA MET A 438 -10.57 -17.61 -19.49
C MET A 438 -9.75 -17.08 -18.31
N THR A 439 -8.67 -16.34 -18.55
CA THR A 439 -7.91 -15.66 -17.48
C THR A 439 -8.76 -14.67 -16.70
N PHE A 440 -9.58 -13.87 -17.39
CA PHE A 440 -10.48 -12.95 -16.71
C PHE A 440 -11.61 -13.68 -15.96
N LEU A 441 -12.26 -14.65 -16.61
CA LEU A 441 -13.41 -15.34 -16.03
C LEU A 441 -13.02 -16.15 -14.79
N SER A 442 -11.88 -16.85 -14.82
CA SER A 442 -11.39 -17.58 -13.65
C SER A 442 -11.20 -16.66 -12.45
N ALA A 443 -10.62 -15.47 -12.65
CA ALA A 443 -10.46 -14.49 -11.58
C ALA A 443 -11.78 -13.85 -11.12
N ALA A 444 -12.69 -13.56 -12.06
CA ALA A 444 -14.00 -12.99 -11.75
C ALA A 444 -14.87 -13.98 -10.96
N ASP A 445 -14.80 -15.28 -11.26
CA ASP A 445 -15.58 -16.32 -10.60
C ASP A 445 -15.27 -16.41 -9.09
N TYR A 446 -14.03 -16.18 -8.66
CA TYR A 446 -13.67 -16.10 -7.23
C TYR A 446 -14.44 -15.00 -6.50
N LEU A 447 -14.59 -13.84 -7.14
CA LEU A 447 -15.27 -12.67 -6.55
C LEU A 447 -16.79 -12.71 -6.71
N LEU A 448 -17.30 -13.43 -7.71
CA LEU A 448 -18.73 -13.54 -7.99
C LEU A 448 -19.41 -14.70 -7.24
N THR A 449 -18.65 -15.55 -6.56
CA THR A 449 -19.18 -16.71 -5.83
C THR A 449 -19.00 -16.62 -4.32
N GLY A 450 -19.82 -17.39 -3.59
CA GLY A 450 -19.69 -17.57 -2.14
C GLY A 450 -19.75 -16.28 -1.31
N SER A 451 -18.94 -16.24 -0.25
CA SER A 451 -18.90 -15.13 0.70
C SER A 451 -18.22 -13.88 0.13
N LEU A 452 -17.24 -14.02 -0.78
CA LEU A 452 -16.58 -12.88 -1.43
C LEU A 452 -17.53 -12.01 -2.25
N ARG A 453 -18.55 -12.63 -2.87
CA ARG A 453 -19.61 -11.89 -3.56
C ARG A 453 -20.28 -10.89 -2.63
N LYS A 454 -20.68 -11.34 -1.43
CA LYS A 454 -21.35 -10.49 -0.43
C LYS A 454 -20.41 -9.37 0.02
N LEU A 455 -19.14 -9.70 0.26
CA LEU A 455 -18.14 -8.78 0.77
C LEU A 455 -17.68 -7.72 -0.24
N PHE A 456 -17.55 -8.03 -1.53
CA PHE A 456 -16.89 -7.13 -2.49
C PHE A 456 -17.74 -6.69 -3.69
N THR A 457 -18.87 -7.35 -3.95
CA THR A 457 -19.63 -7.13 -5.20
C THR A 457 -21.07 -6.66 -4.97
N THR A 458 -21.44 -6.37 -3.72
CA THR A 458 -22.74 -5.80 -3.35
C THR A 458 -22.62 -4.28 -3.17
N ASP A 459 -23.22 -3.73 -2.11
CA ASP A 459 -23.13 -2.33 -1.75
C ASP A 459 -21.84 -2.06 -0.94
N THR A 460 -21.57 -0.78 -0.67
CA THR A 460 -20.44 -0.36 0.17
C THR A 460 -20.99 0.14 1.51
N THR A 461 -20.70 -0.58 2.59
CA THR A 461 -20.98 -0.17 3.98
C THR A 461 -19.74 0.40 4.67
N VAL A 462 -18.55 -0.04 4.25
CA VAL A 462 -17.26 0.40 4.76
C VAL A 462 -16.34 0.72 3.59
N SER A 463 -15.54 1.77 3.72
CA SER A 463 -14.57 2.21 2.73
C SER A 463 -13.23 2.54 3.38
N PRO A 464 -12.12 2.53 2.63
CA PRO A 464 -10.83 2.94 3.19
C PRO A 464 -10.81 4.39 3.71
N ALA A 465 -11.72 5.24 3.22
CA ALA A 465 -11.85 6.62 3.67
C ALA A 465 -12.32 6.73 5.13
N ASP A 466 -12.96 5.71 5.71
CA ASP A 466 -13.37 5.72 7.12
C ASP A 466 -12.15 5.84 8.05
N THR A 467 -10.96 5.41 7.60
CA THR A 467 -9.71 5.60 8.35
C THR A 467 -9.32 7.07 8.53
N PHE A 468 -9.80 7.98 7.67
CA PHE A 468 -9.54 9.41 7.78
C PHE A 468 -10.27 10.05 8.97
N ASP A 469 -11.40 9.47 9.37
CA ASP A 469 -12.12 9.81 10.60
C ASP A 469 -11.52 9.13 11.84
N GLY A 470 -10.42 8.40 11.67
CA GLY A 470 -9.72 7.66 12.70
C GLY A 470 -10.17 6.21 12.82
N LYS A 471 -11.11 5.70 12.01
CA LYS A 471 -11.57 4.31 12.15
C LYS A 471 -10.45 3.30 11.91
N LEU A 472 -10.58 2.15 12.56
CA LEU A 472 -9.65 1.03 12.54
C LEU A 472 -10.32 -0.12 11.79
N ILE A 473 -9.92 -0.34 10.54
CA ILE A 473 -10.47 -1.40 9.70
C ILE A 473 -9.60 -2.64 9.87
N LEU A 474 -10.17 -3.69 10.45
CA LEU A 474 -9.53 -4.98 10.63
C LEU A 474 -10.09 -5.98 9.62
N ILE A 475 -9.22 -6.53 8.77
CA ILE A 475 -9.59 -7.54 7.79
C ILE A 475 -9.48 -8.92 8.45
N ASP A 476 -10.60 -9.45 8.94
CA ASP A 476 -10.72 -10.76 9.57
C ASP A 476 -10.89 -11.86 8.53
N LEU A 477 -9.88 -11.98 7.67
CA LEU A 477 -9.73 -13.04 6.68
C LEU A 477 -8.29 -13.54 6.76
N PRO A 478 -7.95 -14.29 7.82
CA PRO A 478 -6.58 -14.72 8.03
C PRO A 478 -6.09 -15.60 6.89
N VAL A 479 -4.92 -15.26 6.36
CA VAL A 479 -4.34 -15.92 5.19
C VAL A 479 -4.11 -17.41 5.40
N LEU A 480 -3.69 -17.81 6.61
CA LEU A 480 -3.43 -19.22 6.90
C LEU A 480 -4.71 -20.07 6.99
N ALA A 481 -5.89 -19.45 7.14
CA ALA A 481 -7.17 -20.15 7.21
C ALA A 481 -7.85 -20.28 5.84
N TYR A 482 -7.94 -19.19 5.07
CA TYR A 482 -8.69 -19.17 3.80
C TYR A 482 -7.81 -19.05 2.54
N GLN A 483 -6.48 -19.12 2.68
CA GLN A 483 -5.51 -19.20 1.57
C GLN A 483 -5.72 -18.09 0.52
N ASP A 484 -5.92 -18.47 -0.75
CA ASP A 484 -5.99 -17.55 -1.90
C ASP A 484 -7.09 -16.49 -1.75
N VAL A 485 -8.21 -16.85 -1.11
CA VAL A 485 -9.35 -15.96 -0.85
C VAL A 485 -8.95 -14.82 0.08
N SER A 486 -8.18 -15.12 1.13
CA SER A 486 -7.67 -14.12 2.07
C SER A 486 -6.60 -13.23 1.44
N VAL A 487 -5.69 -13.81 0.65
CA VAL A 487 -4.67 -13.03 -0.08
C VAL A 487 -5.33 -12.03 -1.01
N LEU A 488 -6.38 -12.47 -1.73
CA LEU A 488 -7.19 -11.64 -2.61
C LEU A 488 -7.84 -10.49 -1.83
N ALA A 489 -8.57 -10.81 -0.77
CA ALA A 489 -9.28 -9.82 0.04
C ALA A 489 -8.34 -8.78 0.66
N ALA A 490 -7.23 -9.22 1.25
CA ALA A 490 -6.22 -8.33 1.81
C ALA A 490 -5.53 -7.47 0.74
N THR A 491 -5.31 -8.01 -0.47
CA THR A 491 -4.75 -7.25 -1.60
C THR A 491 -5.72 -6.17 -2.07
N ILE A 492 -7.01 -6.48 -2.20
CA ILE A 492 -8.07 -5.51 -2.55
C ILE A 492 -8.08 -4.37 -1.54
N TRP A 493 -8.18 -4.69 -0.25
CA TRP A 493 -8.23 -3.69 0.81
C TRP A 493 -6.98 -2.83 0.87
N LYS A 494 -5.79 -3.45 0.83
CA LYS A 494 -4.52 -2.73 0.87
C LYS A 494 -4.38 -1.79 -0.32
N GLN A 495 -4.69 -2.24 -1.53
CA GLN A 495 -4.57 -1.40 -2.72
C GLN A 495 -5.60 -0.27 -2.71
N ALA A 496 -6.84 -0.54 -2.27
CA ALA A 496 -7.88 0.49 -2.16
C ALA A 496 -7.50 1.55 -1.13
N PHE A 497 -6.98 1.13 0.02
CA PHE A 497 -6.44 2.02 1.04
C PHE A 497 -5.29 2.88 0.52
N GLN A 498 -4.32 2.30 -0.19
CA GLN A 498 -3.21 3.05 -0.78
C GLN A 498 -3.69 4.10 -1.78
N LEU A 499 -4.68 3.78 -2.62
CA LEU A 499 -5.28 4.73 -3.56
C LEU A 499 -6.06 5.84 -2.82
N ALA A 500 -6.83 5.50 -1.79
CA ALA A 500 -7.55 6.47 -0.98
C ALA A 500 -6.59 7.46 -0.30
N VAL A 501 -5.51 6.96 0.28
CA VAL A 501 -4.47 7.78 0.90
C VAL A 501 -3.77 8.67 -0.13
N GLN A 502 -3.55 8.19 -1.36
CA GLN A 502 -2.98 9.01 -2.45
C GLN A 502 -3.94 10.08 -2.97
N ALA A 503 -5.24 9.81 -2.97
CA ALA A 503 -6.28 10.74 -3.40
C ALA A 503 -6.61 11.82 -2.35
N ARG A 504 -6.20 11.60 -1.10
CA ARG A 504 -6.49 12.47 0.03
C ARG A 504 -5.85 13.85 -0.09
N ASP A 505 -6.63 14.89 0.20
CA ASP A 505 -6.11 16.24 0.47
C ASP A 505 -5.68 16.39 1.93
N ILE A 506 -4.37 16.45 2.12
CA ILE A 506 -3.72 16.53 3.44
C ILE A 506 -3.94 17.88 4.12
N GLN A 507 -4.24 18.93 3.35
CA GLN A 507 -4.52 20.25 3.91
C GLN A 507 -5.86 20.23 4.66
N SER A 508 -6.87 19.54 4.12
CA SER A 508 -8.17 19.37 4.76
C SER A 508 -8.21 18.22 5.77
N ASP A 509 -7.58 17.09 5.45
CA ASP A 509 -7.48 15.93 6.35
C ASP A 509 -6.03 15.67 6.71
N SER A 510 -5.66 16.20 7.87
CA SER A 510 -4.29 16.17 8.34
C SER A 510 -3.97 14.92 9.17
N ARG A 511 -4.97 14.08 9.49
CA ARG A 511 -4.84 12.93 10.40
C ARG A 511 -3.85 11.89 9.84
N PRO A 512 -2.88 11.43 10.65
CA PRO A 512 -2.02 10.34 10.20
C PRO A 512 -2.80 9.03 10.20
N VAL A 513 -2.52 8.20 9.21
CA VAL A 513 -3.08 6.85 9.10
C VAL A 513 -1.97 5.81 9.11
N PHE A 514 -2.29 4.55 9.35
CA PHE A 514 -1.31 3.47 9.25
C PHE A 514 -1.82 2.29 8.43
N LEU A 515 -0.87 1.61 7.79
CA LEU A 515 -1.06 0.31 7.16
C LEU A 515 -0.25 -0.71 7.95
N TRP A 516 -0.93 -1.62 8.64
CA TRP A 516 -0.31 -2.69 9.41
C TRP A 516 -0.43 -4.02 8.69
N SER A 517 0.70 -4.69 8.47
CA SER A 517 0.72 -6.03 7.91
C SER A 517 1.70 -6.92 8.66
N ASP A 518 1.17 -7.88 9.44
CA ASP A 518 1.97 -9.00 9.95
C ASP A 518 2.06 -10.10 8.87
N GLU A 519 3.20 -10.81 8.86
CA GLU A 519 3.59 -11.72 7.77
C GLU A 519 3.40 -11.06 6.38
N ALA A 520 3.88 -9.82 6.25
CA ALA A 520 3.63 -8.93 5.10
C ALA A 520 3.99 -9.54 3.74
N HIS A 521 4.86 -10.55 3.69
CA HIS A 521 5.22 -11.25 2.46
C HIS A 521 4.01 -11.93 1.80
N LEU A 522 3.01 -12.37 2.58
CA LEU A 522 1.80 -13.02 2.08
C LEU A 522 0.98 -12.11 1.17
N THR A 523 0.93 -10.81 1.47
CA THR A 523 0.11 -9.84 0.73
C THR A 523 0.94 -8.88 -0.11
N LEU A 524 2.27 -8.95 -0.08
CA LEU A 524 3.18 -8.00 -0.75
C LEU A 524 2.94 -7.93 -2.27
N THR A 525 2.93 -6.73 -2.83
CA THR A 525 2.80 -6.45 -4.28
C THR A 525 3.87 -5.47 -4.74
N GLU A 526 4.10 -5.38 -6.05
CA GLU A 526 4.99 -4.36 -6.63
C GLU A 526 4.53 -2.92 -6.36
N GLN A 527 3.24 -2.71 -6.11
CA GLN A 527 2.68 -1.38 -5.83
C GLN A 527 3.08 -0.86 -4.45
N ASP A 528 3.36 -1.75 -3.49
CA ASP A 528 3.76 -1.36 -2.13
C ASP A 528 5.05 -0.53 -2.14
N ASN A 529 6.00 -0.90 -2.99
CA ASN A 529 7.25 -0.15 -3.13
C ASN A 529 7.00 1.27 -3.67
N LYS A 530 6.14 1.40 -4.69
CA LYS A 530 5.79 2.71 -5.25
C LYS A 530 5.03 3.56 -4.23
N PHE A 531 4.08 2.96 -3.52
CA PHE A 531 3.34 3.65 -2.47
C PHE A 531 4.28 4.15 -1.36
N GLN A 532 5.23 3.32 -0.93
CA GLN A 532 6.15 3.69 0.14
C GLN A 532 7.01 4.93 -0.19
N THR A 533 7.32 5.18 -1.47
CA THR A 533 8.05 6.39 -1.88
C THR A 533 7.28 7.70 -1.61
N VAL A 534 5.95 7.65 -1.55
CA VAL A 534 5.08 8.82 -1.32
C VAL A 534 4.38 8.80 0.04
N ALA A 535 4.34 7.65 0.73
CA ALA A 535 3.59 7.44 1.97
C ALA A 535 3.88 8.47 3.08
N ARG A 536 5.15 8.88 3.23
CA ARG A 536 5.57 9.91 4.20
C ARG A 536 4.86 11.23 3.96
N GLY A 537 4.85 11.68 2.70
CA GLY A 537 4.22 12.94 2.30
C GLY A 537 2.72 12.90 2.57
N LEU A 538 2.12 11.73 2.37
CA LEU A 538 0.69 11.42 2.58
C LEU A 538 0.32 11.14 4.04
N ARG A 539 1.25 11.26 4.99
CA ARG A 539 1.05 10.95 6.41
C ARG A 539 0.50 9.54 6.67
N CYS A 540 1.00 8.56 5.91
CA CYS A 540 0.74 7.15 6.14
C CYS A 540 1.95 6.43 6.73
N ALA A 541 1.81 5.84 7.92
CA ALA A 541 2.81 4.97 8.54
C ALA A 541 2.63 3.53 8.05
N THR A 542 3.56 3.03 7.25
CA THR A 542 3.57 1.62 6.84
C THR A 542 4.37 0.80 7.83
N VAL A 543 3.77 -0.25 8.40
CA VAL A 543 4.42 -1.18 9.33
C VAL A 543 4.36 -2.59 8.75
N LEU A 544 5.51 -3.10 8.31
CA LEU A 544 5.64 -4.42 7.71
C LEU A 544 6.44 -5.34 8.62
N LEU A 545 5.83 -6.43 9.06
CA LEU A 545 6.49 -7.46 9.84
C LEU A 545 6.67 -8.69 8.96
N THR A 546 7.86 -9.29 8.99
CA THR A 546 8.14 -10.55 8.27
C THR A 546 9.20 -11.37 8.99
N GLN A 547 9.32 -12.64 8.65
CA GLN A 547 10.33 -13.51 9.24
C GLN A 547 11.74 -13.21 8.74
N ASN A 548 11.91 -13.16 7.42
CA ASN A 548 13.18 -12.97 6.76
C ASN A 548 12.99 -12.28 5.41
N LEU A 549 14.09 -11.82 4.82
CA LEU A 549 14.07 -11.24 3.46
C LEU A 549 13.83 -12.30 2.38
N ASP A 550 14.19 -13.55 2.66
CA ASP A 550 14.03 -14.66 1.72
C ASP A 550 12.55 -14.88 1.34
N CYS A 551 11.61 -14.70 2.29
CA CYS A 551 10.17 -14.70 2.05
C CYS A 551 9.74 -13.62 1.05
N PHE A 552 10.34 -12.42 1.11
CA PHE A 552 10.04 -11.38 0.13
C PHE A 552 10.64 -11.69 -1.24
N TYR A 553 11.87 -12.23 -1.28
CA TYR A 553 12.48 -12.63 -2.54
C TYR A 553 11.66 -13.72 -3.23
N GLU A 554 11.14 -14.69 -2.48
CA GLU A 554 10.29 -15.75 -3.03
C GLU A 554 9.06 -15.16 -3.72
N VAL A 555 8.32 -14.29 -3.03
CA VAL A 555 7.07 -13.70 -3.54
C VAL A 555 7.30 -12.74 -4.72
N LEU A 556 8.39 -11.96 -4.71
CA LEU A 556 8.71 -11.02 -5.79
C LEU A 556 9.53 -11.63 -6.92
N SER A 557 9.99 -12.88 -6.80
CA SER A 557 10.90 -13.47 -7.79
C SER A 557 10.29 -13.74 -9.15
N GLY A 558 8.97 -13.91 -9.21
CA GLY A 558 8.25 -14.20 -10.45
C GLY A 558 9.04 -15.20 -11.31
N ASN A 559 9.38 -14.78 -12.53
CA ASN A 559 10.18 -15.58 -13.48
C ASN A 559 11.69 -15.23 -13.50
N HIS A 560 12.16 -14.24 -12.71
CA HIS A 560 13.55 -13.79 -12.76
C HIS A 560 14.10 -13.46 -11.35
N PRO A 561 14.87 -14.38 -10.71
CA PRO A 561 15.33 -14.25 -9.33
C PRO A 561 16.12 -12.96 -9.04
N GLN A 562 16.86 -12.46 -10.02
CA GLN A 562 17.63 -11.23 -9.86
C GLN A 562 16.75 -9.98 -9.77
N SER A 563 15.58 -9.99 -10.42
CA SER A 563 14.61 -8.88 -10.36
C SER A 563 13.94 -8.79 -8.98
N ALA A 564 13.68 -9.94 -8.34
CA ALA A 564 13.20 -10.03 -6.96
C ALA A 564 14.09 -9.24 -6.01
N LYS A 565 15.41 -9.48 -6.13
CA LYS A 565 16.37 -8.88 -5.22
C LYS A 565 16.36 -7.36 -5.31
N PHE A 566 16.37 -6.82 -6.52
CA PHE A 566 16.27 -5.37 -6.73
C PHE A 566 14.96 -4.78 -6.19
N ALA A 567 13.84 -5.49 -6.35
CA ALA A 567 12.54 -5.02 -5.87
C ALA A 567 12.48 -4.99 -4.33
N VAL A 568 12.95 -6.04 -3.66
CA VAL A 568 13.02 -6.10 -2.19
C VAL A 568 14.03 -5.09 -1.64
N ASP A 569 15.23 -4.99 -2.24
CA ASP A 569 16.24 -4.02 -1.83
C ASP A 569 15.72 -2.58 -1.99
N SER A 570 14.95 -2.31 -3.05
CA SER A 570 14.27 -1.02 -3.24
C SER A 570 13.20 -0.77 -2.17
N LEU A 571 12.36 -1.76 -1.85
CA LEU A 571 11.35 -1.62 -0.80
C LEU A 571 11.99 -1.37 0.56
N MET A 572 12.98 -2.18 0.92
CA MET A 572 13.73 -2.02 2.17
C MET A 572 14.49 -0.69 2.20
N GLY A 573 14.96 -0.19 1.06
CA GLY A 573 15.57 1.15 0.95
C GLY A 573 14.60 2.28 1.29
N ASN A 574 13.31 2.12 0.99
CA ASN A 574 12.26 3.12 1.25
C ASN A 574 11.68 3.05 2.68
N LEU A 575 11.95 1.98 3.43
CA LEU A 575 11.54 1.83 4.84
C LEU A 575 12.67 2.31 5.75
N SER A 576 12.54 3.50 6.33
CA SER A 576 13.67 4.13 7.04
C SER A 576 14.02 3.46 8.35
N THR A 577 13.02 2.97 9.09
CA THR A 577 13.21 2.28 10.36
C THR A 577 13.24 0.77 10.16
N LYS A 578 14.28 0.11 10.65
CA LYS A 578 14.41 -1.35 10.63
C LYS A 578 14.69 -1.88 12.02
N ILE A 579 13.91 -2.87 12.44
CA ILE A 579 14.03 -3.52 13.73
C ILE A 579 14.33 -5.00 13.49
N PHE A 580 15.48 -5.45 13.93
CA PHE A 580 15.95 -6.82 13.79
C PHE A 580 15.82 -7.56 15.12
N HIS A 581 14.97 -8.57 15.15
CA HIS A 581 14.88 -9.55 16.22
C HIS A 581 15.69 -10.79 15.88
N ALA A 582 15.74 -11.73 16.83
CA ALA A 582 16.49 -12.97 16.67
C ALA A 582 16.13 -13.69 15.36
N ASN A 583 17.12 -14.00 14.53
CA ASN A 583 16.88 -14.58 13.21
C ASN A 583 17.93 -15.63 12.86
N SER A 584 17.50 -16.72 12.21
CA SER A 584 18.33 -17.82 11.72
C SER A 584 18.68 -17.73 10.24
N SER A 585 18.12 -16.76 9.49
CA SER A 585 18.46 -16.55 8.07
C SER A 585 19.84 -15.89 7.94
N ALA A 586 20.80 -16.64 7.41
CA ALA A 586 22.13 -16.12 7.11
C ALA A 586 22.09 -14.94 6.12
N THR A 587 21.17 -14.99 5.14
CA THR A 587 20.95 -13.91 4.17
C THR A 587 20.53 -12.62 4.88
N THR A 588 19.53 -12.71 5.75
CA THR A 588 18.96 -11.55 6.45
C THR A 588 19.97 -10.97 7.46
N ASN A 589 20.65 -11.82 8.22
CA ASN A 589 21.64 -11.38 9.21
C ASN A 589 22.86 -10.72 8.56
N LYS A 590 23.34 -11.29 7.45
CA LYS A 590 24.43 -10.68 6.67
C LYS A 590 24.00 -9.34 6.08
N TRP A 591 22.80 -9.26 5.51
CA TRP A 591 22.25 -8.02 4.99
C TRP A 591 22.12 -6.94 6.08
N ALA A 592 21.65 -7.31 7.27
CA ALA A 592 21.55 -6.40 8.42
C ALA A 592 22.93 -5.88 8.86
N ALA A 593 23.93 -6.77 8.95
CA ALA A 593 25.30 -6.39 9.27
C ALA A 593 25.92 -5.47 8.20
N GLU A 594 25.68 -5.74 6.92
CA GLU A 594 26.12 -4.90 5.79
C GLU A 594 25.43 -3.52 5.81
N LEU A 595 24.14 -3.47 6.16
CA LEU A 595 23.37 -2.24 6.27
C LEU A 595 23.86 -1.34 7.42
N ILE A 596 24.12 -1.91 8.60
CA ILE A 596 24.70 -1.16 9.73
C ILE A 596 26.13 -0.73 9.40
N GLY A 597 26.87 -1.55 8.66
CA GLY A 597 28.18 -1.22 8.12
C GLY A 597 29.35 -1.74 8.96
N LYS A 598 30.54 -1.32 8.54
CA LYS A 598 31.82 -1.79 9.07
C LYS A 598 32.63 -0.62 9.63
N GLN A 599 33.45 -0.91 10.63
CA GLN A 599 34.36 0.04 11.24
C GLN A 599 35.80 -0.48 11.23
N PHE A 600 36.75 0.45 11.23
CA PHE A 600 38.15 0.13 11.42
C PHE A 600 38.43 -0.05 12.91
N LEU A 601 38.80 -1.25 13.32
CA LEU A 601 39.29 -1.54 14.65
C LEU A 601 40.81 -1.68 14.62
N TRP A 602 41.46 -1.07 15.60
CA TRP A 602 42.86 -1.35 15.87
C TRP A 602 42.95 -2.68 16.59
N GLN A 603 43.61 -3.65 15.99
CA GLN A 603 43.86 -4.94 16.59
C GLN A 603 45.36 -5.08 16.80
N THR A 604 45.77 -5.20 18.06
CA THR A 604 47.14 -5.53 18.45
C THR A 604 47.32 -7.02 18.27
N HIS A 605 48.15 -7.43 17.30
CA HIS A 605 48.26 -8.83 16.88
C HIS A 605 49.45 -9.57 17.49
N SER A 606 50.42 -8.86 18.07
CA SER A 606 51.53 -9.49 18.78
C SER A 606 52.15 -8.52 19.79
N ILE A 607 52.25 -8.97 21.04
CA ILE A 607 53.29 -8.54 21.98
C ILE A 607 54.34 -9.65 21.86
N GLY A 608 55.40 -9.38 21.11
CA GLY A 608 56.53 -10.29 20.99
C GLY A 608 57.69 -9.78 21.83
N GLU A 609 58.07 -10.54 22.86
CA GLU A 609 59.28 -10.27 23.64
C GLU A 609 60.45 -11.01 22.96
N ASN A 610 61.34 -10.26 22.33
CA ASN A 610 62.56 -10.82 21.74
C ASN A 610 63.72 -10.60 22.71
N GLY A 611 64.17 -11.66 23.37
CA GLY A 611 65.38 -11.67 24.18
C GLY A 611 66.52 -12.34 23.42
N SER A 612 67.64 -11.63 23.22
CA SER A 612 68.87 -12.20 22.69
C SER A 612 69.96 -12.18 23.76
N TYR A 613 70.62 -13.31 23.96
CA TYR A 613 71.78 -13.44 24.84
C TYR A 613 73.02 -13.58 23.96
N ASN A 614 73.93 -12.60 24.05
CA ASN A 614 75.23 -12.69 23.38
C ASN A 614 76.31 -12.94 24.43
N MET A 615 77.09 -14.00 24.25
CA MET A 615 78.16 -14.41 25.15
C MET A 615 79.49 -14.17 24.44
N ASP A 616 80.27 -13.21 24.93
CA ASP A 616 81.59 -12.89 24.38
C ASP A 616 82.68 -13.68 25.13
N TYR A 617 83.28 -14.69 24.48
CA TYR A 617 84.07 -15.74 25.13
C TYR A 617 85.44 -15.26 25.63
N TYR A 618 85.92 -14.10 25.17
CA TYR A 618 87.22 -13.56 25.55
C TYR A 618 87.18 -12.53 26.70
N GLU A 619 86.04 -11.86 26.94
CA GLU A 619 85.90 -10.84 28.00
C GLU A 619 84.95 -11.22 29.13
N GLY A 620 84.27 -12.38 29.07
CA GLY A 620 83.41 -12.86 30.15
C GLY A 620 82.21 -11.94 30.46
N ARG A 621 81.78 -11.14 29.49
CA ARG A 621 80.61 -10.25 29.63
C ARG A 621 79.39 -10.84 28.95
N LEU A 622 78.30 -10.95 29.73
CA LEU A 622 76.96 -11.27 29.25
C LEU A 622 76.27 -9.97 28.83
N SER A 623 75.92 -9.85 27.55
CA SER A 623 75.07 -8.77 27.06
C SER A 623 73.67 -9.31 26.78
N HIS A 624 72.68 -8.71 27.43
CA HIS A 624 71.27 -9.02 27.23
C HIS A 624 70.61 -7.86 26.50
N SER A 625 70.03 -8.12 25.33
CA SER A 625 69.12 -7.19 24.68
C SER A 625 67.71 -7.77 24.66
N SER A 626 66.79 -7.06 25.30
CA SER A 626 65.35 -7.30 25.20
C SER A 626 64.73 -6.20 24.36
N GLY A 627 63.83 -6.59 23.45
CA GLY A 627 63.05 -5.67 22.63
C GLY A 627 61.61 -6.11 22.56
N ASP A 628 60.69 -5.19 22.88
CA ASP A 628 59.25 -5.39 22.75
C ASP A 628 58.80 -4.96 21.36
N ASN A 629 58.24 -5.89 20.59
CA ASN A 629 57.60 -5.60 19.32
C ASN A 629 56.09 -5.51 19.51
N LEU A 630 55.54 -4.29 19.43
CA LEU A 630 54.10 -4.03 19.43
C LEU A 630 53.59 -3.81 18.01
N GLY A 631 53.01 -4.85 17.41
CA GLY A 631 52.38 -4.79 16.09
C GLY A 631 50.90 -4.41 16.19
N ALA A 632 50.54 -3.19 15.77
CA ALA A 632 49.14 -2.75 15.65
C ALA A 632 48.72 -2.73 14.17
N GLN A 633 47.67 -3.48 13.83
CA GLN A 633 47.08 -3.48 12.49
C GLN A 633 45.65 -2.94 12.54
N ARG A 634 45.24 -2.20 11.51
CA ARG A 634 43.83 -1.82 11.31
C ARG A 634 43.11 -2.94 10.60
N VAL A 635 42.06 -3.48 11.20
CA VAL A 635 41.18 -4.49 10.60
C VAL A 635 39.80 -3.89 10.38
N TYR A 636 39.21 -4.17 9.23
CA TYR A 636 37.86 -3.72 8.87
C TYR A 636 36.84 -4.80 9.25
N LYS A 637 36.04 -4.58 10.30
CA LYS A 637 35.08 -5.56 10.84
C LYS A 637 33.66 -4.98 10.88
N TYR A 638 32.65 -5.84 10.94
CA TYR A 638 31.27 -5.36 11.12
C TYR A 638 31.13 -4.65 12.47
N GLN A 639 30.28 -3.63 12.52
CA GLN A 639 29.90 -3.03 13.80
C GLN A 639 29.04 -3.98 14.63
N VAL A 640 28.18 -4.74 13.94
CA VAL A 640 27.39 -5.85 14.49
C VAL A 640 27.65 -7.08 13.62
N GLU A 641 28.25 -8.12 14.19
CA GLU A 641 28.55 -9.34 13.47
C GLU A 641 27.26 -10.15 13.20
N PRO A 642 27.14 -10.87 12.06
CA PRO A 642 25.94 -11.65 11.73
C PRO A 642 25.52 -12.67 12.81
N ILE A 643 26.47 -13.15 13.62
CA ILE A 643 26.21 -14.06 14.75
C ILE A 643 25.45 -13.39 15.89
N GLU A 644 25.58 -12.07 16.07
CA GLU A 644 24.90 -11.37 17.17
C GLU A 644 23.37 -11.44 17.00
N PHE A 645 22.88 -11.39 15.76
CA PHE A 645 21.45 -11.54 15.46
C PHE A 645 20.89 -12.93 15.81
N THR A 646 21.72 -13.97 15.91
CA THR A 646 21.25 -15.30 16.32
C THR A 646 21.15 -15.45 17.84
N GLN A 647 21.81 -14.56 18.58
CA GLN A 647 21.96 -14.57 20.05
C GLN A 647 20.99 -13.63 20.77
N LEU A 648 20.21 -12.84 20.03
CA LEU A 648 19.22 -11.92 20.62
C LEU A 648 18.18 -12.68 21.44
N MET A 649 17.83 -12.12 22.60
CA MET A 649 16.78 -12.68 23.46
C MET A 649 15.42 -12.67 22.77
N ARG A 650 14.73 -13.82 22.82
CA ARG A 650 13.48 -14.07 22.09
C ARG A 650 12.22 -13.81 22.90
N GLY A 651 12.35 -13.41 24.16
CA GLY A 651 11.26 -13.39 25.12
C GLY A 651 10.98 -14.77 25.73
N GLY A 652 9.73 -15.01 26.12
CA GLY A 652 9.30 -16.23 26.81
C GLY A 652 9.36 -16.04 28.33
N PRO A 653 9.99 -16.94 29.11
CA PRO A 653 10.07 -16.81 30.57
C PRO A 653 10.71 -15.49 31.04
N THR A 654 11.62 -14.94 30.25
CA THR A 654 12.32 -13.68 30.57
C THR A 654 11.42 -12.45 30.41
N LYS A 655 10.29 -12.57 29.69
CA LYS A 655 9.41 -11.46 29.27
C LYS A 655 10.16 -10.28 28.63
N GLN A 656 11.35 -10.53 28.06
CA GLN A 656 12.22 -9.51 27.49
C GLN A 656 12.68 -9.94 26.10
N VAL A 657 12.34 -9.13 25.11
CA VAL A 657 12.68 -9.36 23.70
C VAL A 657 13.75 -8.36 23.30
N GLU A 658 14.90 -8.86 22.87
CA GLU A 658 15.98 -8.02 22.41
C GLU A 658 15.85 -7.73 20.91
N ALA A 659 16.28 -6.53 20.51
CA ALA A 659 16.31 -6.12 19.12
C ALA A 659 17.51 -5.23 18.82
N ILE A 660 17.92 -5.23 17.56
CA ILE A 660 18.88 -4.28 17.00
C ILE A 660 18.12 -3.38 16.02
N LEU A 661 18.19 -2.08 16.23
CA LEU A 661 17.50 -1.09 15.42
C LEU A 661 18.48 -0.32 14.56
N PHE A 662 18.04 -0.01 13.35
CA PHE A 662 18.73 0.84 12.41
C PHE A 662 17.76 1.89 11.87
N GLN A 663 18.19 3.14 11.85
CA GLN A 663 17.48 4.25 11.21
C GLN A 663 18.44 5.04 10.34
N ASN A 664 18.08 5.21 9.07
CA ASN A 664 18.97 5.88 8.11
C ASN A 664 19.27 7.32 8.57
N GLY A 665 20.55 7.69 8.62
CA GLY A 665 21.01 9.01 9.02
C GLY A 665 20.95 9.33 10.52
N ARG A 666 20.43 8.43 11.37
CA ARG A 666 20.38 8.63 12.83
C ARG A 666 21.64 8.09 13.50
N GLN A 667 22.21 8.89 14.40
CA GLN A 667 23.09 8.41 15.46
C GLN A 667 22.28 8.40 16.75
N PHE A 668 22.24 7.26 17.44
CA PHE A 668 21.52 7.14 18.69
C PHE A 668 22.32 7.83 19.79
N ALA A 669 21.70 8.77 20.52
CA ALA A 669 22.37 9.57 21.53
C ALA A 669 22.91 8.72 22.69
N SER A 670 22.26 7.60 23.00
CA SER A 670 22.66 6.68 24.07
C SER A 670 23.95 5.91 23.76
N THR A 671 24.22 5.59 22.49
CA THR A 671 25.37 4.77 22.07
C THR A 671 26.40 5.53 21.25
N GLY A 672 26.02 6.65 20.63
CA GLY A 672 26.80 7.35 19.61
C GLY A 672 26.94 6.57 18.29
N ALA A 673 26.32 5.39 18.18
CA ALA A 673 26.39 4.52 17.02
C ALA A 673 25.22 4.76 16.05
N ASN A 674 25.34 4.27 14.82
CA ASN A 674 24.26 4.29 13.83
C ASN A 674 23.26 3.12 13.98
N TYR A 675 23.36 2.37 15.08
CA TYR A 675 22.43 1.33 15.49
C TYR A 675 22.17 1.40 17.00
N LEU A 676 21.04 0.81 17.43
CA LEU A 676 20.66 0.70 18.83
C LEU A 676 20.33 -0.74 19.16
N ARG A 677 21.03 -1.32 20.13
CA ARG A 677 20.64 -2.58 20.75
C ARG A 677 19.75 -2.26 21.95
N THR A 678 18.53 -2.80 21.96
CA THR A 678 17.49 -2.46 22.94
C THR A 678 16.70 -3.70 23.37
N VAL A 679 15.93 -3.55 24.45
CA VAL A 679 15.04 -4.58 24.97
C VAL A 679 13.62 -4.05 25.07
N PHE A 680 12.67 -4.79 24.49
CA PHE A 680 11.23 -4.55 24.60
C PHE A 680 10.63 -5.51 25.64
N PRO A 681 9.96 -5.00 26.70
CA PRO A 681 9.25 -5.83 27.66
C PRO A 681 8.00 -6.44 27.03
N GLN A 682 7.79 -7.76 27.14
CA GLN A 682 6.56 -8.37 26.66
C GLN A 682 5.42 -8.05 27.62
N PRO A 683 4.23 -7.66 27.12
CA PRO A 683 3.05 -7.55 27.95
C PRO A 683 2.74 -8.92 28.55
N GLU A 684 2.18 -8.93 29.76
CA GLU A 684 1.62 -10.17 30.32
C GLU A 684 0.44 -10.56 29.44
N LEU A 685 0.55 -11.68 28.73
CA LEU A 685 -0.61 -12.30 28.13
C LEU A 685 -1.45 -12.84 29.30
N PRO A 686 -2.75 -12.52 29.40
CA PRO A 686 -3.62 -13.23 30.33
C PRO A 686 -3.48 -14.73 30.05
N THR A 687 -3.18 -15.48 31.10
CA THR A 687 -3.05 -16.93 31.07
C THR A 687 -4.45 -17.51 30.97
N GLU A 688 -4.83 -17.95 29.76
CA GLU A 688 -6.20 -18.38 29.44
C GLU A 688 -7.21 -17.21 29.64
N PRO A 689 -8.50 -17.27 29.20
CA PRO A 689 -9.40 -16.23 29.62
C PRO A 689 -9.35 -16.25 31.14
N ASP A 690 -9.18 -15.09 31.77
CA ASP A 690 -9.40 -14.98 33.19
C ASP A 690 -10.69 -15.78 33.48
N ASN A 691 -10.65 -16.66 34.50
CA ASN A 691 -11.87 -17.17 35.12
C ASN A 691 -12.61 -15.97 35.74
N GLU A 692 -12.99 -14.99 34.91
CA GLU A 692 -13.93 -13.95 35.23
C GLU A 692 -15.20 -14.71 35.56
N LEU A 693 -15.62 -14.55 36.80
CA LEU A 693 -16.88 -15.12 37.22
C LEU A 693 -17.98 -14.24 36.64
N LEU A 694 -18.87 -14.82 35.83
CA LEU A 694 -20.14 -14.22 35.44
C LEU A 694 -20.99 -14.04 36.70
N GLU A 695 -21.23 -12.79 37.10
CA GLU A 695 -22.27 -12.49 38.08
C GLU A 695 -23.63 -12.55 37.39
N VAL A 696 -24.41 -13.56 37.74
CA VAL A 696 -25.74 -13.81 37.18
C VAL A 696 -26.78 -13.75 38.29
N GLU A 697 -27.77 -12.87 38.09
CA GLU A 697 -28.94 -12.79 38.93
C GLU A 697 -29.95 -13.87 38.50
N CYS A 698 -30.36 -14.73 39.44
CA CYS A 698 -31.33 -15.77 39.15
C CYS A 698 -32.69 -15.17 38.78
N PRO A 699 -33.29 -15.49 37.62
CA PRO A 699 -34.57 -14.91 37.20
C PRO A 699 -35.76 -15.37 38.07
N HIS A 700 -35.58 -16.41 38.89
CA HIS A 700 -36.64 -16.95 39.75
C HIS A 700 -36.66 -16.37 41.16
N CYS A 701 -35.49 -16.10 41.76
CA CYS A 701 -35.38 -15.65 43.15
C CYS A 701 -34.60 -14.34 43.35
N GLY A 702 -33.95 -13.81 42.32
CA GLY A 702 -33.17 -12.56 42.39
C GLY A 702 -31.82 -12.69 43.10
N GLU A 703 -31.38 -13.91 43.44
CA GLU A 703 -30.09 -14.13 44.08
C GLU A 703 -28.95 -13.95 43.07
N GLN A 704 -27.91 -13.22 43.45
CA GLN A 704 -26.69 -13.08 42.66
C GLN A 704 -25.77 -14.29 42.90
N SER A 705 -25.30 -14.90 41.82
CA SER A 705 -24.42 -16.06 41.85
C SER A 705 -23.31 -15.92 40.82
N SER A 706 -22.12 -16.39 41.16
CA SER A 706 -20.90 -16.29 40.36
C SER A 706 -20.62 -17.60 39.62
N TRP A 707 -20.52 -17.57 38.29
CA TRP A 707 -20.34 -18.75 37.43
C TRP A 707 -19.08 -18.62 36.56
N GLU A 708 -18.43 -19.72 36.16
CA GLU A 708 -17.27 -19.62 35.27
C GLU A 708 -17.71 -19.16 33.87
N THR A 709 -16.90 -18.34 33.20
CA THR A 709 -17.16 -17.90 31.81
C THR A 709 -17.28 -19.06 30.82
N THR A 710 -16.67 -20.20 31.10
CA THR A 710 -16.82 -21.45 30.33
C THR A 710 -18.23 -22.05 30.38
N ASP A 711 -19.03 -21.67 31.38
CA ASP A 711 -20.39 -22.15 31.57
C ASP A 711 -21.43 -21.25 30.87
N ALA A 712 -21.01 -20.19 30.19
CA ALA A 712 -21.90 -19.35 29.40
C ALA A 712 -22.72 -20.17 28.40
N ASN A 713 -24.00 -19.84 28.23
CA ASN A 713 -24.98 -20.59 27.45
C ASN A 713 -25.30 -22.03 27.93
N GLN A 714 -24.78 -22.47 29.07
CA GLN A 714 -25.19 -23.74 29.68
C GLN A 714 -26.40 -23.55 30.60
N ILE A 715 -27.13 -24.65 30.83
CA ILE A 715 -28.21 -24.69 31.83
C ILE A 715 -27.56 -24.95 33.19
N ALA A 716 -27.80 -24.05 34.14
CA ALA A 716 -27.28 -24.11 35.49
C ALA A 716 -28.43 -24.10 36.50
N GLU A 717 -28.22 -24.76 37.64
CA GLU A 717 -29.20 -24.82 38.72
C GLU A 717 -28.88 -23.76 39.79
N CYS A 718 -29.87 -22.94 40.14
CA CYS A 718 -29.66 -21.92 41.18
C CYS A 718 -29.35 -22.57 42.55
N PRO A 719 -28.24 -22.22 43.22
CA PRO A 719 -27.87 -22.80 44.51
C PRO A 719 -28.88 -22.49 45.63
N THR A 720 -29.70 -21.46 45.46
CA THR A 720 -30.67 -21.01 46.46
C THR A 720 -32.07 -21.59 46.24
N CYS A 721 -32.58 -21.56 45.00
CA CYS A 721 -33.96 -21.97 44.71
C CYS A 721 -34.09 -23.28 43.91
N GLN A 722 -32.97 -23.89 43.51
CA GLN A 722 -32.92 -25.16 42.77
C GLN A 722 -33.72 -25.16 41.46
N GLN A 723 -33.95 -23.97 40.88
CA GLN A 723 -34.55 -23.83 39.55
C GLN A 723 -33.44 -23.73 38.51
N GLU A 724 -33.63 -24.44 37.40
CA GLU A 724 -32.74 -24.39 36.24
C GLU A 724 -32.96 -23.10 35.43
N PHE A 725 -31.87 -22.44 35.04
CA PHE A 725 -31.91 -21.30 34.13
C PHE A 725 -30.66 -21.29 33.24
N THR A 726 -30.76 -20.65 32.07
CA THR A 726 -29.64 -20.56 31.12
C THR A 726 -28.75 -19.39 31.49
N LEU A 727 -27.44 -19.63 31.60
CA LEU A 727 -26.46 -18.58 31.83
C LEU A 727 -26.34 -17.67 30.58
N PRO A 728 -26.24 -16.35 30.75
CA PRO A 728 -26.18 -15.40 29.64
C PRO A 728 -24.98 -15.67 28.72
N ALA A 729 -25.16 -15.41 27.42
CA ALA A 729 -24.08 -15.47 26.45
C ALA A 729 -23.03 -14.40 26.77
N ILE A 730 -21.75 -14.77 26.67
CA ILE A 730 -20.66 -13.79 26.65
C ILE A 730 -20.63 -13.20 25.24
N CYS A 731 -20.82 -11.87 25.14
CA CYS A 731 -20.71 -11.12 23.89
C CYS A 731 -19.25 -10.79 23.57
#